data_AF-G8ZPU1-F1
#
_entry.id   AF-G8ZPU1-F1
#
_cell.length_a   1.000
_cell.length_b   1.000
_cell.length_c   1.000
_cell.angle_alpha   90.00
_cell.angle_beta   90.00
_cell.angle_gamma   90.00
#
_symmetry.space_group_name_H-M   'P 1'
#
loop_
_entity.id
_entity.type
_entity.pdbx_description
1 polymer ?
#
loop_
_entity_poly.entity_id
_entity_poly.type
_entity_poly.pdbx_seq_one_letter_code
_entity_poly.pdbx_strand_id
1 'polypeptide(L)'
;MDLETVLRPVVEGLVPQTLPESAVNALCYDLGRLLASPSRSISQLQALLDAYESQVPCNGENGLKWRKLFNIVQLLLGLESYDEMARHLAAFHSMIVDNVMAKPVTSSPLNDMALNMRRLETHDSLLSPLRPMSLQAESFENLDRFSDRRSLISSPKGYTGHRTVTLNSLADPYFLKMVSEDEILKHVPYTLLATTSDFFPIEQNKIKIPTNVPNTESGMLHLIFEASLLYQELKRKVDQCKRGEISPMKKALAIQVERTLRNYTGFVNSLSAYHQTLTLKSVYYEIYDHIIKLRFFDGFIRNFDKTSGDSYLMISSSLAFHGDLLVRRLCVEISENLLSLYVEYLINWLTLAKLDATYDEFFIEKVESLDPIPTHINPSKVPEFIPKNVAYEILMIGKSLIFLGKHCKELQCTNDMSRKYQHLYKKIEHKRISSEFYDIVHQQYEEVTKLCFDILMKRFYFKEIVFVLKDILLMGKSDMIDMLVRKASKVLGTSSASLSSYELTRYLQEAVKYSSMRNLLNRADSNHIINGLDARVLDLGHGSIGWDVFTLDYVLDGPLAIVLNVNRPNGKKEYLRIFNFLWRFKKNTFFYNEEWLRTNQLIRDFKKVSQNSPLVRDIIAKLSKTCILRSQLQQFSSKLESYCFRSIIDKKFKSFDEKMMLTDQTSGRSKYPTVTLKSGVIMLDGILRPQKNIFKGYGDCSTSNCSKNRFNIDEVDQMHNDYLSSILSHKLLAPSTDNRVGAYSGQPYPTSVILVLNSIFEFITTYSALNDVAHEVLIQINLRGQQQILNNLLIRFNTILKDVVSNFKKFQEISYLFIKDLRSDGDDDLASLGGILR
;
A
#
# COMPACT_ATOMS: atom_id res chain seq x y z
N MET A 1 11.41 -53.00 -29.80
CA MET A 1 12.71 -53.05 -29.09
C MET A 1 13.56 -51.81 -29.35
N ASP A 2 13.44 -51.12 -30.50
CA ASP A 2 14.36 -50.01 -30.83
C ASP A 2 13.86 -48.58 -30.48
N LEU A 3 12.63 -48.39 -29.99
CA LEU A 3 12.13 -47.06 -29.61
C LEU A 3 12.49 -46.69 -28.16
N GLU A 4 12.46 -47.68 -27.25
CA GLU A 4 12.76 -47.51 -25.83
C GLU A 4 14.23 -47.13 -25.59
N THR A 5 15.15 -47.70 -26.39
CA THR A 5 16.58 -47.39 -26.35
C THR A 5 16.90 -45.98 -26.86
N VAL A 6 16.10 -45.46 -27.77
CA VAL A 6 16.24 -44.11 -28.36
C VAL A 6 15.56 -43.03 -27.47
N LEU A 7 14.49 -43.38 -26.74
CA LEU A 7 13.81 -42.48 -25.80
C LEU A 7 14.60 -42.23 -24.51
N ARG A 8 15.31 -43.25 -24.02
CA ARG A 8 16.05 -43.21 -22.75
C ARG A 8 17.00 -42.02 -22.60
N PRO A 9 17.90 -41.71 -23.56
CA PRO A 9 18.83 -40.57 -23.42
C PRO A 9 18.14 -39.20 -23.48
N VAL A 10 16.98 -39.08 -24.15
CA VAL A 10 16.19 -37.84 -24.17
C VAL A 10 15.48 -37.61 -22.84
N VAL A 11 14.95 -38.68 -22.23
CA VAL A 11 14.32 -38.64 -20.90
C VAL A 11 15.37 -38.36 -19.82
N GLU A 12 16.55 -39.01 -19.86
CA GLU A 12 17.65 -38.76 -18.93
C GLU A 12 18.21 -37.32 -19.03
N GLY A 13 18.17 -36.69 -20.20
CA GLY A 13 18.60 -35.29 -20.40
C GLY A 13 17.60 -34.23 -19.92
N LEU A 14 16.30 -34.58 -19.82
CA LEU A 14 15.22 -33.65 -19.47
C LEU A 14 14.70 -33.85 -18.04
N VAL A 15 14.85 -35.03 -17.44
CA VAL A 15 14.36 -35.32 -16.09
C VAL A 15 15.39 -34.89 -15.02
N PRO A 16 14.98 -34.24 -13.91
CA PRO A 16 15.91 -33.84 -12.84
C PRO A 16 16.53 -35.06 -12.14
N GLN A 17 17.80 -34.95 -11.70
CA GLN A 17 18.58 -36.02 -11.04
C GLN A 17 18.03 -36.51 -9.68
N THR A 18 16.81 -36.12 -9.30
CA THR A 18 16.16 -36.44 -8.04
C THR A 18 15.21 -37.65 -8.13
N LEU A 19 14.97 -38.19 -9.32
CA LEU A 19 14.15 -39.39 -9.52
C LEU A 19 15.01 -40.67 -9.48
N PRO A 20 14.57 -41.75 -8.81
CA PRO A 20 15.29 -43.02 -8.81
C PRO A 20 15.30 -43.65 -10.22
N GLU A 21 16.40 -44.26 -10.62
CA GLU A 21 16.60 -44.84 -11.96
C GLU A 21 15.52 -45.87 -12.34
N SER A 22 14.90 -46.53 -11.36
CA SER A 22 13.76 -47.44 -11.56
C SER A 22 12.50 -46.74 -12.08
N ALA A 23 12.23 -45.51 -11.63
CA ALA A 23 11.08 -44.73 -12.06
C ALA A 23 11.29 -44.15 -13.47
N VAL A 24 12.54 -43.82 -13.83
CA VAL A 24 12.90 -43.40 -15.20
C VAL A 24 12.70 -44.54 -16.19
N ASN A 25 13.11 -45.76 -15.83
CA ASN A 25 12.90 -46.94 -16.68
C ASN A 25 11.40 -47.30 -16.82
N ALA A 26 10.61 -47.17 -15.75
CA ALA A 26 9.17 -47.37 -15.79
C ALA A 26 8.47 -46.32 -16.69
N LEU A 27 8.86 -45.04 -16.57
CA LEU A 27 8.33 -43.97 -17.41
C LEU A 27 8.69 -44.16 -18.89
N CYS A 28 9.91 -44.58 -19.20
CA CYS A 28 10.31 -44.91 -20.57
C CYS A 28 9.50 -46.08 -21.15
N TYR A 29 9.22 -47.10 -20.33
CA TYR A 29 8.41 -48.26 -20.72
C TYR A 29 6.93 -47.87 -20.95
N ASP A 30 6.35 -47.06 -20.06
CA ASP A 30 4.98 -46.58 -20.18
C ASP A 30 4.81 -45.64 -21.39
N LEU A 31 5.77 -44.74 -21.63
CA LEU A 31 5.77 -43.89 -22.82
C LEU A 31 5.97 -44.70 -24.11
N GLY A 32 6.85 -45.70 -24.10
CA GLY A 32 7.02 -46.63 -25.23
C GLY A 32 5.73 -47.39 -25.55
N ARG A 33 4.99 -47.84 -24.52
CA ARG A 33 3.70 -48.52 -24.66
C ARG A 33 2.60 -47.60 -25.17
N LEU A 34 2.55 -46.35 -24.71
CA LEU A 34 1.61 -45.34 -25.21
C LEU A 34 1.83 -45.04 -26.70
N LEU A 35 3.08 -44.87 -27.11
CA LEU A 35 3.45 -44.58 -28.50
C LEU A 35 3.23 -45.78 -29.43
N ALA A 36 3.33 -47.01 -28.91
CA ALA A 36 3.04 -48.23 -29.66
C ALA A 36 1.53 -48.56 -29.76
N SER A 37 0.69 -47.94 -28.93
CA SER A 37 -0.76 -48.20 -28.92
C SER A 37 -1.50 -47.43 -30.03
N PRO A 38 -2.51 -48.03 -30.70
CA PRO A 38 -3.21 -47.41 -31.82
C PRO A 38 -4.23 -46.31 -31.42
N SER A 39 -4.58 -46.18 -30.13
CA SER A 39 -5.47 -45.14 -29.62
C SER A 39 -4.67 -44.01 -28.96
N ARG A 40 -4.17 -43.08 -29.76
CA ARG A 40 -3.32 -41.96 -29.33
C ARG A 40 -4.16 -40.86 -28.68
N SER A 41 -4.04 -40.66 -27.37
CA SER A 41 -4.76 -39.58 -26.66
C SER A 41 -3.82 -38.71 -25.81
N ILE A 42 -3.93 -37.39 -26.01
CA ILE A 42 -3.16 -36.36 -25.29
C ILE A 42 -3.52 -36.35 -23.79
N SER A 43 -4.76 -36.71 -23.46
CA SER A 43 -5.26 -36.77 -22.08
C SER A 43 -4.62 -37.88 -21.25
N GLN A 44 -4.35 -39.05 -21.84
CA GLN A 44 -3.66 -40.15 -21.14
C GLN A 44 -2.19 -39.82 -20.89
N LEU A 45 -1.54 -39.12 -21.83
CA LEU A 45 -0.17 -38.63 -21.65
C LEU A 45 -0.08 -37.57 -20.55
N GLN A 46 -1.04 -36.64 -20.50
CA GLN A 46 -1.08 -35.62 -19.45
C GLN A 46 -1.32 -36.25 -18.06
N ALA A 47 -2.25 -37.20 -17.95
CA ALA A 47 -2.52 -37.89 -16.69
C ALA A 47 -1.31 -38.71 -16.17
N LEU A 48 -0.54 -39.33 -17.08
CA LEU A 48 0.67 -40.06 -16.70
C LEU A 48 1.80 -39.12 -16.29
N LEU A 49 2.01 -38.02 -17.01
CA LEU A 49 3.03 -37.03 -16.65
C LEU A 49 2.68 -36.30 -15.35
N ASP A 50 1.41 -35.96 -15.11
CA ASP A 50 0.96 -35.35 -13.86
C ASP A 50 1.14 -36.32 -12.66
N ALA A 51 0.93 -37.63 -12.86
CA ALA A 51 1.16 -38.64 -11.84
C ALA A 51 2.65 -38.76 -11.46
N TYR A 52 3.56 -38.68 -12.43
CA TYR A 52 5.00 -38.69 -12.17
C TYR A 52 5.54 -37.31 -11.72
N GLU A 53 4.94 -36.19 -12.14
CA GLU A 53 5.27 -34.83 -11.69
C GLU A 53 4.92 -34.64 -10.21
N SER A 54 3.82 -35.23 -9.73
CA SER A 54 3.42 -35.20 -8.31
C SER A 54 4.40 -35.90 -7.36
N GLN A 55 5.31 -36.73 -7.88
CA GLN A 55 6.33 -37.44 -7.10
C GLN A 55 7.63 -36.64 -6.91
N VAL A 56 7.74 -35.45 -7.53
CA VAL A 56 8.94 -34.59 -7.48
C VAL A 56 8.60 -33.23 -6.83
N PRO A 57 9.45 -32.68 -5.94
CA PRO A 57 9.24 -31.33 -5.41
C PRO A 57 9.30 -30.28 -6.53
N CYS A 58 8.27 -29.42 -6.62
CA CYS A 58 8.11 -28.44 -7.68
C CYS A 58 9.13 -27.29 -7.58
N ASN A 59 10.24 -27.38 -8.31
CA ASN A 59 11.09 -26.23 -8.65
C ASN A 59 10.69 -25.67 -10.02
N GLY A 60 10.72 -24.34 -10.17
CA GLY A 60 10.29 -23.67 -11.43
C GLY A 60 11.03 -24.13 -12.69
N GLU A 61 12.30 -24.54 -12.56
CA GLU A 61 13.07 -25.12 -13.66
C GLU A 61 12.62 -26.55 -14.02
N ASN A 62 12.15 -27.34 -13.05
CA ASN A 62 11.67 -28.70 -13.27
C ASN A 62 10.35 -28.68 -14.05
N GLY A 63 9.43 -27.76 -13.73
CA GLY A 63 8.18 -27.59 -14.49
C GLY A 63 8.42 -27.18 -15.96
N LEU A 64 9.44 -26.36 -16.22
CA LEU A 64 9.84 -26.02 -17.60
C LEU A 64 10.40 -27.23 -18.36
N LYS A 65 11.18 -28.09 -17.69
CA LYS A 65 11.72 -29.31 -18.29
C LYS A 65 10.63 -30.36 -18.56
N TRP A 66 9.68 -30.54 -17.64
CA TRP A 66 8.50 -31.40 -17.85
C TRP A 66 7.60 -30.90 -18.97
N ARG A 67 7.38 -29.58 -19.09
CA ARG A 67 6.65 -28.99 -20.23
C ARG A 67 7.38 -29.16 -21.56
N LYS A 68 8.73 -29.09 -21.56
CA LYS A 68 9.53 -29.40 -22.77
C LYS A 68 9.40 -30.87 -23.15
N LEU A 69 9.45 -31.79 -22.18
CA LEU A 69 9.22 -33.21 -22.40
C LEU A 69 7.80 -33.46 -22.94
N PHE A 70 6.78 -32.84 -22.34
CA PHE A 70 5.40 -32.90 -22.82
C PHE A 70 5.27 -32.46 -24.27
N ASN A 71 5.85 -31.31 -24.63
CA ASN A 71 5.79 -30.79 -26.00
C ASN A 71 6.51 -31.71 -27.01
N ILE A 72 7.66 -32.29 -26.63
CA ILE A 72 8.40 -33.22 -27.48
C ILE A 72 7.58 -34.50 -27.70
N VAL A 73 7.02 -35.08 -26.64
CA VAL A 73 6.22 -36.31 -26.76
C VAL A 73 4.88 -36.05 -27.46
N GLN A 74 4.29 -34.85 -27.32
CA GLN A 74 3.12 -34.42 -28.08
C GLN A 74 3.41 -34.33 -29.58
N LEU A 75 4.59 -33.82 -29.98
CA LEU A 75 5.00 -33.79 -31.38
C LEU A 75 5.20 -35.20 -31.96
N LEU A 76 5.66 -36.15 -31.14
CA LEU A 76 5.84 -37.54 -31.56
C LEU A 76 4.51 -38.29 -31.71
N LEU A 77 3.50 -37.98 -30.90
CA LEU A 77 2.14 -38.51 -31.04
C LEU A 77 1.47 -38.16 -32.39
N GLY A 78 1.88 -37.05 -33.01
CA GLY A 78 1.38 -36.59 -34.31
C GLY A 78 1.99 -37.30 -35.53
N LEU A 79 3.01 -38.16 -35.35
CA LEU A 79 3.72 -38.82 -36.45
C LEU A 79 3.29 -40.29 -36.61
N GLU A 80 3.04 -40.74 -37.84
CA GLU A 80 2.51 -42.09 -38.10
C GLU A 80 3.59 -43.17 -38.29
N SER A 81 4.80 -42.80 -38.73
CA SER A 81 5.88 -43.75 -39.04
C SER A 81 6.90 -43.92 -37.91
N TYR A 82 7.23 -45.17 -37.57
CA TYR A 82 8.25 -45.53 -36.56
C TYR A 82 9.64 -44.97 -36.89
N ASP A 83 9.98 -44.90 -38.18
CA ASP A 83 11.32 -44.48 -38.64
C ASP A 83 11.48 -42.95 -38.63
N GLU A 84 10.37 -42.21 -38.78
CA GLU A 84 10.35 -40.75 -38.65
C GLU A 84 10.42 -40.32 -37.18
N MET A 85 9.75 -41.05 -36.28
CA MET A 85 9.86 -40.82 -34.84
C MET A 85 11.30 -41.01 -34.34
N ALA A 86 12.00 -42.05 -34.81
CA ALA A 86 13.40 -42.29 -34.46
C ALA A 86 14.34 -41.19 -34.99
N ARG A 87 14.13 -40.72 -36.24
CA ARG A 87 14.91 -39.61 -36.83
C ARG A 87 14.68 -38.28 -36.10
N HIS A 88 13.44 -37.98 -35.72
CA HIS A 88 13.12 -36.79 -34.94
C HIS A 88 13.71 -36.85 -33.52
N LEU A 89 13.62 -38.00 -32.84
CA LEU A 89 14.24 -38.19 -31.52
C LEU A 89 15.76 -38.05 -31.55
N ALA A 90 16.43 -38.56 -32.58
CA ALA A 90 17.88 -38.39 -32.77
C ALA A 90 18.27 -36.92 -33.03
N ALA A 91 17.46 -36.18 -33.80
CA ALA A 91 17.66 -34.74 -34.03
C ALA A 91 17.39 -33.89 -32.79
N PHE A 92 16.45 -34.28 -31.93
CA PHE A 92 16.23 -33.62 -30.64
C PHE A 92 17.36 -33.90 -29.65
N HIS A 93 17.92 -35.12 -29.66
CA HIS A 93 19.08 -35.46 -28.85
C HIS A 93 20.32 -34.61 -29.21
N SER A 94 20.59 -34.37 -30.50
CA SER A 94 21.68 -33.48 -30.91
C SER A 94 21.45 -32.01 -30.51
N MET A 95 20.20 -31.51 -30.60
CA MET A 95 19.85 -30.16 -30.13
C MET A 95 19.98 -29.97 -28.61
N ILE A 96 19.77 -31.02 -27.82
CA ILE A 96 19.93 -30.95 -26.35
C ILE A 96 21.41 -30.89 -25.98
N VAL A 97 22.27 -31.65 -26.67
CA VAL A 97 23.72 -31.64 -26.47
C VAL A 97 24.35 -30.28 -26.83
N ASP A 98 23.86 -29.62 -27.89
CA ASP A 98 24.34 -28.29 -28.29
C ASP A 98 23.98 -27.18 -27.27
N ASN A 99 22.84 -27.30 -26.58
CA ASN A 99 22.42 -26.34 -25.55
C ASN A 99 23.23 -26.42 -24.25
N VAL A 100 23.93 -27.53 -23.98
CA VAL A 100 24.79 -27.69 -22.79
C VAL A 100 26.18 -27.04 -23.01
N MET A 101 26.58 -26.82 -24.26
CA MET A 101 27.89 -26.24 -24.64
C MET A 101 27.88 -24.70 -24.78
N ALA A 102 26.71 -24.05 -24.75
CA ALA A 102 26.60 -22.60 -24.79
C ALA A 102 26.80 -21.98 -23.38
N LYS A 103 27.95 -21.33 -23.17
CA LYS A 103 28.30 -20.57 -21.96
C LYS A 103 27.19 -19.57 -21.56
N PRO A 104 26.83 -19.44 -20.27
CA PRO A 104 26.05 -18.30 -19.81
C PRO A 104 26.94 -17.06 -19.69
N VAL A 105 26.51 -15.99 -20.35
CA VAL A 105 27.07 -14.65 -20.21
C VAL A 105 26.70 -14.10 -18.83
N THR A 106 27.73 -13.61 -18.16
CA THR A 106 27.76 -12.98 -16.83
C THR A 106 26.78 -11.83 -16.66
N SER A 107 26.04 -11.84 -15.54
CA SER A 107 25.70 -10.64 -14.77
C SER A 107 25.89 -10.95 -13.28
N SER A 108 26.41 -9.98 -12.54
CA SER A 108 27.22 -10.10 -11.34
C SER A 108 26.40 -10.04 -10.02
N PRO A 109 27.00 -9.98 -8.82
CA PRO A 109 26.90 -11.05 -7.82
C PRO A 109 26.13 -10.62 -6.56
N LEU A 110 25.66 -11.58 -5.77
CA LEU A 110 25.75 -11.58 -4.29
C LEU A 110 25.05 -12.82 -3.73
N ASN A 111 25.80 -13.57 -2.92
CA ASN A 111 25.40 -14.66 -2.03
C ASN A 111 24.81 -15.92 -2.65
N ASP A 112 25.69 -16.89 -2.91
CA ASP A 112 25.37 -18.30 -2.69
C ASP A 112 26.46 -18.95 -1.85
N MET A 113 26.11 -19.23 -0.59
CA MET A 113 26.78 -20.17 0.29
C MET A 113 26.02 -21.48 0.16
N ALA A 114 26.40 -22.30 -0.83
CA ALA A 114 25.93 -23.68 -0.94
C ALA A 114 27.10 -24.54 -1.42
N LEU A 115 27.65 -25.31 -0.48
CA LEU A 115 28.75 -26.24 -0.70
C LEU A 115 28.28 -27.39 -1.60
N ASN A 116 28.96 -27.59 -2.73
CA ASN A 116 28.67 -28.66 -3.68
C ASN A 116 29.66 -29.81 -3.47
N MET A 117 29.14 -31.00 -3.18
CA MET A 117 29.86 -32.19 -2.66
C MET A 117 30.91 -32.79 -3.61
N ARG A 118 30.96 -32.36 -4.89
CA ARG A 118 31.80 -32.96 -5.94
C ARG A 118 33.22 -32.38 -6.08
N ARG A 119 33.66 -31.48 -5.20
CA ARG A 119 35.04 -30.94 -5.21
C ARG A 119 35.92 -31.40 -4.03
N LEU A 120 35.44 -32.34 -3.23
CA LEU A 120 36.19 -32.90 -2.09
C LEU A 120 36.88 -34.25 -2.39
N GLU A 121 36.65 -34.85 -3.56
CA GLU A 121 37.23 -36.17 -3.90
C GLU A 121 38.65 -36.13 -4.47
N THR A 122 39.30 -34.96 -4.54
CA THR A 122 40.62 -34.82 -5.19
C THR A 122 41.75 -34.35 -4.27
N HIS A 123 41.59 -34.38 -2.95
CA HIS A 123 42.66 -33.99 -2.02
C HIS A 123 42.85 -34.99 -0.87
N ASP A 124 43.17 -36.24 -1.22
CA ASP A 124 43.85 -37.16 -0.31
C ASP A 124 45.36 -37.04 -0.49
N SER A 125 45.97 -36.05 0.15
CA SER A 125 47.33 -36.15 0.67
C SER A 125 47.68 -34.93 1.51
N LEU A 126 48.28 -35.22 2.67
CA LEU A 126 48.94 -34.33 3.64
C LEU A 126 48.15 -33.99 4.92
N LEU A 127 48.31 -34.91 5.88
CA LEU A 127 48.61 -34.69 7.31
C LEU A 127 47.60 -33.93 8.21
N SER A 128 47.23 -34.67 9.27
CA SER A 128 46.59 -34.29 10.55
C SER A 128 46.84 -32.86 11.02
N PRO A 129 45.90 -32.24 11.78
CA PRO A 129 46.15 -32.17 13.24
C PRO A 129 44.91 -32.03 14.18
N LEU A 130 45.20 -32.36 15.45
CA LEU A 130 44.74 -31.71 16.70
C LEU A 130 43.28 -31.87 17.19
N ARG A 131 43.17 -32.74 18.21
CA ARG A 131 42.17 -32.79 19.29
C ARG A 131 41.88 -31.42 19.92
N PRO A 132 40.63 -31.08 20.27
CA PRO A 132 40.36 -30.18 21.38
C PRO A 132 40.09 -30.96 22.67
N MET A 133 40.67 -30.44 23.74
CA MET A 133 40.44 -30.85 25.13
C MET A 133 39.04 -30.44 25.58
N SER A 134 38.28 -31.38 26.15
CA SER A 134 37.31 -31.07 27.20
C SER A 134 37.38 -32.17 28.27
N LEU A 135 37.77 -31.75 29.47
CA LEU A 135 37.69 -32.54 30.68
C LEU A 135 36.22 -32.65 31.11
N GLN A 136 35.90 -33.79 31.73
CA GLN A 136 34.65 -34.16 32.44
C GLN A 136 33.57 -34.85 31.60
N ALA A 137 33.82 -36.13 31.33
CA ALA A 137 32.78 -37.17 31.37
C ALA A 137 33.47 -38.53 31.58
N GLU A 138 33.64 -38.96 32.83
CA GLU A 138 33.89 -40.37 33.12
C GLU A 138 32.57 -41.12 32.96
N SER A 139 32.38 -41.69 31.78
CA SER A 139 31.29 -42.62 31.49
C SER A 139 31.54 -43.98 32.14
N PHE A 140 30.43 -44.60 32.53
CA PHE A 140 30.24 -45.82 33.31
C PHE A 140 30.86 -47.13 32.76
N GLU A 141 31.74 -47.07 31.76
CA GLU A 141 32.34 -48.26 31.14
C GLU A 141 33.59 -48.79 31.88
N ASN A 142 34.16 -48.00 32.80
CA ASN A 142 35.35 -48.42 33.56
C ASN A 142 35.04 -49.19 34.85
N LEU A 143 33.78 -49.31 35.26
CA LEU A 143 33.41 -50.03 36.51
C LEU A 143 33.39 -51.56 36.33
N ASP A 144 33.12 -52.06 35.12
CA ASP A 144 33.05 -53.50 34.84
C ASP A 144 34.43 -54.19 34.81
N ARG A 145 35.51 -53.44 34.56
CA ARG A 145 36.87 -54.00 34.66
C ARG A 145 37.37 -54.16 36.10
N PHE A 146 36.77 -53.47 37.06
CA PHE A 146 37.13 -53.57 38.48
C PHE A 146 36.19 -54.49 39.27
N SER A 147 34.98 -54.78 38.76
CA SER A 147 34.07 -55.79 39.34
C SER A 147 34.61 -57.21 39.14
N ASP A 148 35.12 -57.52 37.94
CA ASP A 148 35.68 -58.85 37.60
C ASP A 148 36.96 -59.20 38.38
N ARG A 149 37.72 -58.19 38.83
CA ARG A 149 38.90 -58.41 39.68
C ARG A 149 38.57 -58.56 41.16
N ARG A 150 37.40 -58.10 41.62
CA ARG A 150 36.96 -58.26 43.01
C ARG A 150 36.14 -59.53 43.24
N SER A 151 35.45 -60.04 42.23
CA SER A 151 34.68 -61.29 42.29
C SER A 151 35.57 -62.55 42.40
N LEU A 152 36.86 -62.46 42.06
CA LEU A 152 37.83 -63.56 42.24
C LEU A 152 38.34 -63.74 43.69
N ILE A 153 38.14 -62.75 44.57
CA ILE A 153 38.66 -62.79 45.96
C ILE A 153 37.61 -63.28 46.97
N SER A 154 36.36 -63.50 46.55
CA SER A 154 35.29 -64.01 47.42
C SER A 154 34.73 -65.36 46.97
N SER A 155 35.60 -66.35 46.74
CA SER A 155 35.19 -67.77 46.73
C SER A 155 35.64 -68.44 48.04
N PRO A 156 34.73 -68.69 49.01
CA PRO A 156 35.07 -69.55 50.13
C PRO A 156 34.96 -71.00 49.64
N LYS A 157 36.12 -71.64 49.43
CA LYS A 157 36.21 -73.10 49.41
C LYS A 157 35.73 -73.61 50.77
N GLY A 158 34.67 -74.43 50.73
CA GLY A 158 34.32 -75.40 51.76
C GLY A 158 33.57 -74.86 52.97
N TYR A 159 32.23 -74.87 52.90
CA TYR A 159 31.35 -75.34 53.99
C TYR A 159 29.94 -75.54 53.41
N THR A 160 29.54 -76.80 53.26
CA THR A 160 28.18 -77.22 52.99
C THR A 160 27.34 -77.01 54.25
N GLY A 161 26.56 -75.93 54.26
CA GLY A 161 25.44 -75.74 55.18
C GLY A 161 24.32 -75.07 54.41
N HIS A 162 23.14 -75.68 54.40
CA HIS A 162 21.93 -75.16 53.74
C HIS A 162 21.73 -73.67 54.02
N ARG A 163 21.98 -72.82 53.01
CA ARG A 163 21.46 -71.44 52.98
C ARG A 163 20.29 -71.39 52.01
N THR A 164 19.12 -71.77 52.49
CA THR A 164 17.81 -71.45 51.88
C THR A 164 17.43 -70.00 52.21
N VAL A 165 18.37 -69.07 52.03
CA VAL A 165 18.18 -67.66 52.34
C VAL A 165 18.17 -66.97 50.99
N THR A 166 16.98 -66.58 50.52
CA THR A 166 16.83 -65.86 49.26
C THR A 166 17.62 -64.55 49.33
N LEU A 167 18.11 -64.07 48.19
CA LEU A 167 18.82 -62.79 48.11
C LEU A 167 17.99 -61.64 48.73
N ASN A 168 16.65 -61.75 48.66
CA ASN A 168 15.70 -60.88 49.34
C ASN A 168 15.89 -60.87 50.87
N SER A 169 15.95 -62.03 51.52
CA SER A 169 16.13 -62.13 52.99
C SER A 169 17.50 -61.65 53.50
N LEU A 170 18.52 -61.55 52.63
CA LEU A 170 19.81 -60.91 52.97
C LEU A 170 19.77 -59.38 52.78
N ALA A 171 18.85 -58.89 51.94
CA ALA A 171 18.65 -57.48 51.65
C ALA A 171 17.65 -56.82 52.62
N ASP A 172 16.65 -57.56 53.09
CA ASP A 172 15.60 -57.14 54.04
C ASP A 172 16.13 -56.27 55.20
N PRO A 173 17.21 -56.62 55.94
CA PRO A 173 17.69 -55.77 57.05
C PRO A 173 18.11 -54.35 56.64
N TYR A 174 18.46 -54.11 55.37
CA TYR A 174 18.78 -52.78 54.84
C TYR A 174 17.54 -51.98 54.40
N PHE A 175 16.45 -52.67 54.07
CA PHE A 175 15.18 -52.08 53.62
C PHE A 175 14.12 -51.99 54.71
N LEU A 176 14.27 -52.65 55.87
CA LEU A 176 13.31 -52.61 56.99
C LEU A 176 13.02 -51.21 57.53
N LYS A 177 13.97 -50.27 57.41
CA LYS A 177 13.74 -48.87 57.78
C LYS A 177 13.06 -48.08 56.67
N MET A 178 13.15 -48.52 55.42
CA MET A 178 12.67 -47.80 54.23
C MET A 178 11.15 -47.98 54.06
N VAL A 179 10.52 -46.95 53.49
CA VAL A 179 9.07 -46.95 53.23
C VAL A 179 8.76 -47.90 52.08
N SER A 180 7.63 -48.62 52.16
CA SER A 180 7.20 -49.54 51.09
C SER A 180 6.66 -48.78 49.86
N GLU A 181 6.89 -49.32 48.67
CA GLU A 181 6.41 -48.72 47.41
C GLU A 181 4.88 -48.52 47.39
N ASP A 182 4.12 -49.44 48.02
CA ASP A 182 2.65 -49.35 48.15
C ASP A 182 2.19 -48.13 49.00
N GLU A 183 2.93 -47.80 50.06
CA GLU A 183 2.66 -46.60 50.85
C GLU A 183 2.96 -45.33 50.06
N ILE A 184 4.08 -45.31 49.32
CA ILE A 184 4.43 -44.18 48.44
C ILE A 184 3.34 -43.97 47.38
N LEU A 185 2.87 -45.04 46.73
CA LEU A 185 1.85 -44.99 45.68
C LEU A 185 0.49 -44.47 46.16
N LYS A 186 0.14 -44.65 47.44
CA LYS A 186 -1.07 -44.05 48.03
C LYS A 186 -1.00 -42.53 48.11
N HIS A 187 0.21 -41.97 48.31
CA HIS A 187 0.41 -40.52 48.47
C HIS A 187 0.77 -39.80 47.15
N VAL A 188 1.20 -40.53 46.12
CA VAL A 188 1.57 -39.95 44.81
C VAL A 188 0.42 -39.21 44.12
N PRO A 189 -0.82 -39.74 43.96
CA PRO A 189 -1.90 -39.02 43.27
C PRO A 189 -2.29 -37.71 43.95
N TYR A 190 -2.34 -37.69 45.28
CA TYR A 190 -2.61 -36.47 46.05
C TYR A 190 -1.52 -35.42 45.78
N THR A 191 -0.27 -35.86 45.74
CA THR A 191 0.88 -34.99 45.43
C THR A 191 0.83 -34.51 43.97
N LEU A 192 0.41 -35.35 43.02
CA LEU A 192 0.24 -34.97 41.60
C LEU A 192 -0.83 -33.90 41.38
N LEU A 193 -1.91 -33.89 42.20
CA LEU A 193 -2.93 -32.83 42.20
C LEU A 193 -2.49 -31.57 42.97
N ALA A 194 -1.23 -31.50 43.37
CA ALA A 194 -0.63 -30.44 44.19
C ALA A 194 -1.32 -30.26 45.56
N THR A 195 -1.84 -31.35 46.14
CA THR A 195 -2.26 -31.37 47.55
C THR A 195 -1.11 -31.91 48.40
N THR A 196 -0.81 -31.22 49.50
CA THR A 196 0.23 -31.65 50.43
C THR A 196 -0.19 -32.95 51.12
N SER A 197 0.72 -33.92 51.17
CA SER A 197 0.55 -35.16 51.94
C SER A 197 1.55 -35.15 53.10
N ASP A 198 1.26 -35.87 54.19
CA ASP A 198 2.17 -35.94 55.34
C ASP A 198 3.57 -36.48 54.96
N PHE A 199 3.64 -37.35 53.94
CA PHE A 199 4.88 -37.88 53.38
C PHE A 199 5.62 -36.90 52.45
N PHE A 200 4.90 -35.98 51.81
CA PHE A 200 5.44 -35.08 50.79
C PHE A 200 4.92 -33.65 51.02
N PRO A 201 5.54 -32.88 51.94
CA PRO A 201 5.15 -31.49 52.15
C PRO A 201 5.61 -30.62 50.98
N ILE A 202 4.69 -29.80 50.48
CA ILE A 202 4.92 -28.86 49.38
C ILE A 202 5.26 -27.48 49.96
N GLU A 203 6.51 -27.04 49.84
CA GLU A 203 6.97 -25.72 50.26
C GLU A 203 7.34 -24.88 49.03
N GLN A 204 6.59 -23.82 48.73
CA GLN A 204 6.91 -22.77 47.73
C GLN A 204 7.68 -23.27 46.48
N ASN A 205 7.04 -24.15 45.70
CA ASN A 205 7.57 -24.81 44.48
C ASN A 205 8.65 -25.88 44.69
N LYS A 206 8.79 -26.45 45.89
CA LYS A 206 9.64 -27.61 46.15
C LYS A 206 8.87 -28.68 46.91
N ILE A 207 9.04 -29.93 46.49
CA ILE A 207 8.49 -31.10 47.18
C ILE A 207 9.64 -31.74 47.95
N LYS A 208 9.51 -31.81 49.28
CA LYS A 208 10.52 -32.50 50.11
C LYS A 208 10.26 -34.00 50.05
N ILE A 209 11.28 -34.74 49.61
CA ILE A 209 11.29 -36.21 49.65
C ILE A 209 11.99 -36.61 50.97
N PRO A 210 11.41 -37.53 51.77
CA PRO A 210 12.04 -37.99 53.00
C PRO A 210 13.33 -38.77 52.69
N THR A 211 14.33 -38.68 53.57
CA THR A 211 15.63 -39.39 53.43
C THR A 211 15.53 -40.91 53.60
N ASN A 212 14.31 -41.43 53.78
CA ASN A 212 14.01 -42.83 54.08
C ASN A 212 13.59 -43.65 52.84
N VAL A 213 13.88 -43.12 51.65
CA VAL A 213 13.54 -43.70 50.35
C VAL A 213 14.85 -44.07 49.63
N PRO A 214 14.93 -45.22 48.95
CA PRO A 214 16.12 -45.58 48.19
C PRO A 214 16.38 -44.60 47.03
N ASN A 215 17.65 -44.42 46.67
CA ASN A 215 18.07 -43.48 45.61
C ASN A 215 17.37 -43.72 44.27
N THR A 216 17.06 -44.96 43.94
CA THR A 216 16.35 -45.34 42.70
C THR A 216 14.92 -44.82 42.69
N GLU A 217 14.18 -44.98 43.78
CA GLU A 217 12.82 -44.45 43.92
C GLU A 217 12.84 -42.93 44.03
N SER A 218 13.82 -42.36 44.75
CA SER A 218 14.02 -40.90 44.79
C SER A 218 14.22 -40.32 43.39
N GLY A 219 15.03 -40.96 42.54
CA GLY A 219 15.24 -40.53 41.15
C GLY A 219 13.94 -40.54 40.32
N MET A 220 13.12 -41.58 40.48
CA MET A 220 11.83 -41.69 39.79
C MET A 220 10.80 -40.69 40.34
N LEU A 221 10.77 -40.47 41.65
CA LEU A 221 9.92 -39.48 42.29
C LEU A 221 10.25 -38.06 41.81
N HIS A 222 11.54 -37.72 41.61
CA HIS A 222 11.90 -36.41 41.03
C HIS A 222 11.28 -36.20 39.64
N LEU A 223 11.25 -37.23 38.79
CA LEU A 223 10.65 -37.15 37.45
C LEU A 223 9.12 -37.02 37.51
N ILE A 224 8.47 -37.73 38.43
CA ILE A 224 7.01 -37.69 38.62
C ILE A 224 6.58 -36.36 39.24
N PHE A 225 7.31 -35.86 40.24
CA PHE A 225 7.02 -34.62 40.94
C PHE A 225 7.25 -33.37 40.10
N GLU A 226 8.02 -33.46 39.01
CA GLU A 226 8.03 -32.41 38.01
C GLU A 226 6.61 -32.10 37.48
N ALA A 227 5.79 -33.13 37.25
CA ALA A 227 4.42 -32.95 36.79
C ALA A 227 3.56 -32.16 37.80
N SER A 228 3.75 -32.43 39.10
CA SER A 228 3.05 -31.74 40.19
C SER A 228 3.44 -30.26 40.26
N LEU A 229 4.73 -29.96 40.14
CA LEU A 229 5.23 -28.58 40.14
C LEU A 229 4.72 -27.78 38.94
N LEU A 230 4.75 -28.38 37.75
CA LEU A 230 4.19 -27.77 36.54
C LEU A 230 2.69 -27.53 36.67
N TYR A 231 1.95 -28.51 37.22
CA TYR A 231 0.51 -28.37 37.48
C TYR A 231 0.22 -27.23 38.47
N GLN A 232 1.00 -27.12 39.56
CA GLN A 232 0.87 -26.07 40.55
C GLN A 232 1.14 -24.68 39.95
N GLU A 233 2.20 -24.54 39.16
CA GLU A 233 2.57 -23.27 38.52
C GLU A 233 1.52 -22.82 37.50
N LEU A 234 1.07 -23.73 36.63
CA LEU A 234 0.02 -23.47 35.65
C LEU A 234 -1.30 -23.08 36.33
N LYS A 235 -1.70 -23.80 37.38
CA LYS A 235 -2.93 -23.50 38.13
C LYS A 235 -2.86 -22.12 38.78
N ARG A 236 -1.73 -21.78 39.41
CA ARG A 236 -1.48 -20.44 39.99
C ARG A 236 -1.60 -19.34 38.93
N LYS A 237 -0.99 -19.54 37.75
CA LYS A 237 -1.05 -18.58 36.65
C LYS A 237 -2.48 -18.44 36.09
N VAL A 238 -3.21 -19.54 35.91
CA VAL A 238 -4.63 -19.50 35.48
C VAL A 238 -5.51 -18.79 36.51
N ASP A 239 -5.29 -19.00 37.81
CA ASP A 239 -6.02 -18.31 38.87
C ASP A 239 -5.70 -16.81 38.95
N GLN A 240 -4.45 -16.42 38.64
CA GLN A 240 -4.08 -15.02 38.43
C GLN A 240 -4.83 -14.44 37.21
N CYS A 241 -4.94 -15.21 36.12
CA CYS A 241 -5.68 -14.78 34.94
C CYS A 241 -7.17 -14.59 35.19
N LYS A 242 -7.78 -15.40 36.07
CA LYS A 242 -9.21 -15.25 36.44
C LYS A 242 -9.51 -13.98 37.22
N ARG A 243 -8.51 -13.39 37.89
CA ARG A 243 -8.67 -12.22 38.77
C ARG A 243 -8.41 -10.88 38.06
N GLY A 244 -7.79 -10.88 36.88
CA GLY A 244 -7.46 -9.65 36.12
C GLY A 244 -8.42 -9.38 34.97
N GLU A 245 -8.55 -8.09 34.59
CA GLU A 245 -9.13 -7.72 33.29
C GLU A 245 -8.12 -8.02 32.19
N ILE A 246 -8.31 -9.16 31.54
CA ILE A 246 -7.40 -9.69 30.53
C ILE A 246 -8.09 -9.67 29.19
N SER A 247 -7.29 -9.48 28.15
CA SER A 247 -7.78 -9.50 26.78
C SER A 247 -8.49 -10.81 26.43
N PRO A 248 -9.52 -10.77 25.58
CA PRO A 248 -10.33 -11.92 25.21
C PRO A 248 -9.52 -13.07 24.60
N MET A 249 -8.47 -12.77 23.83
CA MET A 249 -7.57 -13.80 23.28
C MET A 249 -6.78 -14.50 24.39
N LYS A 250 -6.21 -13.73 25.33
CA LYS A 250 -5.53 -14.29 26.50
C LYS A 250 -6.48 -15.08 27.41
N LYS A 251 -7.75 -14.67 27.51
CA LYS A 251 -8.79 -15.42 28.21
C LYS A 251 -9.10 -16.76 27.54
N ALA A 252 -9.19 -16.80 26.21
CA ALA A 252 -9.38 -18.05 25.47
C ALA A 252 -8.21 -19.02 25.65
N LEU A 253 -6.98 -18.51 25.70
CA LEU A 253 -5.81 -19.31 26.03
C LEU A 253 -5.91 -19.92 27.44
N ALA A 254 -6.30 -19.11 28.43
CA ALA A 254 -6.47 -19.58 29.80
C ALA A 254 -7.55 -20.67 29.90
N ILE A 255 -8.63 -20.56 29.12
CA ILE A 255 -9.67 -21.61 29.03
C ILE A 255 -9.10 -22.90 28.45
N GLN A 256 -8.26 -22.81 27.41
CA GLN A 256 -7.63 -24.00 26.82
C GLN A 256 -6.66 -24.68 27.79
N VAL A 257 -5.88 -23.92 28.55
CA VAL A 257 -5.01 -24.48 29.60
C VAL A 257 -5.86 -25.08 30.74
N GLU A 258 -6.96 -24.44 31.14
CA GLU A 258 -7.85 -25.02 32.14
C GLU A 258 -8.44 -26.35 31.66
N ARG A 259 -8.78 -26.47 30.38
CA ARG A 259 -9.24 -27.74 29.78
C ARG A 259 -8.18 -28.83 29.87
N THR A 260 -6.92 -28.51 29.64
CA THR A 260 -5.83 -29.51 29.70
C THR A 260 -5.50 -29.90 31.14
N LEU A 261 -5.59 -28.96 32.09
CA LEU A 261 -5.50 -29.25 33.52
C LEU A 261 -6.66 -30.15 33.99
N ARG A 262 -7.90 -29.92 33.51
CA ARG A 262 -9.05 -30.79 33.81
C ARG A 262 -8.84 -32.20 33.26
N ASN A 263 -8.34 -32.33 32.03
CA ASN A 263 -8.00 -33.64 31.45
C ASN A 263 -6.94 -34.36 32.28
N TYR A 264 -5.92 -33.64 32.77
CA TYR A 264 -4.92 -34.20 33.67
C TYR A 264 -5.53 -34.66 35.00
N THR A 265 -6.43 -33.89 35.62
CA THR A 265 -7.12 -34.33 36.84
C THR A 265 -7.96 -35.59 36.62
N GLY A 266 -8.65 -35.69 35.47
CA GLY A 266 -9.41 -36.89 35.09
C GLY A 266 -8.49 -38.11 34.92
N PHE A 267 -7.32 -37.91 34.33
CA PHE A 267 -6.30 -38.95 34.20
C PHE A 267 -5.74 -39.40 35.57
N VAL A 268 -5.40 -38.47 36.46
CA VAL A 268 -4.91 -38.82 37.81
C VAL A 268 -5.97 -39.58 38.61
N ASN A 269 -7.25 -39.22 38.46
CA ASN A 269 -8.34 -39.99 39.07
C ASN A 269 -8.44 -41.41 38.51
N SER A 270 -8.22 -41.60 37.20
CA SER A 270 -8.15 -42.93 36.61
C SER A 270 -6.95 -43.73 37.14
N LEU A 271 -5.79 -43.09 37.31
CA LEU A 271 -4.60 -43.72 37.89
C LEU A 271 -4.85 -44.21 39.32
N SER A 272 -5.58 -43.41 40.11
CA SER A 272 -5.96 -43.79 41.47
C SER A 272 -6.91 -45.00 41.54
N ALA A 273 -7.68 -45.27 40.48
CA ALA A 273 -8.56 -46.44 40.44
C ALA A 273 -7.79 -47.76 40.29
N TYR A 274 -6.53 -47.73 39.79
CA TYR A 274 -5.71 -48.91 39.50
C TYR A 274 -4.62 -49.20 40.55
N HIS A 275 -4.71 -48.60 41.75
CA HIS A 275 -3.65 -48.58 42.77
C HIS A 275 -3.01 -49.93 43.15
N GLN A 276 -3.72 -51.05 43.01
CA GLN A 276 -3.28 -52.36 43.51
C GLN A 276 -2.30 -53.10 42.58
N THR A 277 -2.09 -52.64 41.34
CA THR A 277 -1.21 -53.32 40.35
C THR A 277 -0.16 -52.41 39.73
N LEU A 278 -0.03 -51.17 40.22
CA LEU A 278 0.87 -50.17 39.65
C LEU A 278 2.23 -50.22 40.35
N THR A 279 3.29 -50.10 39.56
CA THR A 279 4.64 -49.79 40.03
C THR A 279 4.94 -48.32 39.74
N LEU A 280 5.92 -47.73 40.42
CA LEU A 280 6.34 -46.35 40.16
C LEU A 280 6.75 -46.13 38.70
N LYS A 281 7.33 -47.16 38.06
CA LYS A 281 7.73 -47.14 36.64
C LYS A 281 6.54 -47.12 35.70
N SER A 282 5.47 -47.86 36.00
CA SER A 282 4.26 -47.83 35.18
C SER A 282 3.51 -46.50 35.34
N VAL A 283 3.50 -45.93 36.54
CA VAL A 283 3.00 -44.56 36.77
C VAL A 283 3.77 -43.55 35.91
N TYR A 284 5.10 -43.65 35.88
CA TYR A 284 5.94 -42.76 35.08
C TYR A 284 5.69 -42.91 33.57
N TYR A 285 5.51 -44.13 33.07
CA TYR A 285 5.19 -44.36 31.65
C TYR A 285 3.87 -43.70 31.24
N GLU A 286 2.83 -43.88 32.04
CA GLU A 286 1.49 -43.35 31.74
C GLU A 286 1.44 -41.81 31.87
N ILE A 287 2.18 -41.23 32.83
CA ILE A 287 2.18 -39.77 33.04
C ILE A 287 3.07 -39.02 32.03
N TYR A 288 3.98 -39.70 31.34
CA TYR A 288 5.00 -39.08 30.49
C TYR A 288 4.41 -38.21 29.37
N ASP A 289 3.36 -38.66 28.68
CA ASP A 289 2.68 -37.85 27.64
C ASP A 289 2.03 -36.58 28.23
N HIS A 290 1.48 -36.68 29.44
CA HIS A 290 0.92 -35.53 30.15
C HIS A 290 2.01 -34.54 30.60
N ILE A 291 3.20 -35.00 31.00
CA ILE A 291 4.33 -34.12 31.34
C ILE A 291 4.75 -33.29 30.12
N ILE A 292 4.84 -33.90 28.93
CA ILE A 292 5.20 -33.18 27.69
C ILE A 292 4.16 -32.09 27.39
N LYS A 293 2.86 -32.41 27.52
CA LYS A 293 1.77 -31.43 27.35
C LYS A 293 1.88 -30.29 28.36
N LEU A 294 2.09 -30.58 29.64
CA LEU A 294 2.21 -29.56 30.69
C LEU A 294 3.44 -28.67 30.50
N ARG A 295 4.59 -29.25 30.13
CA ARG A 295 5.81 -28.49 29.79
C ARG A 295 5.58 -27.53 28.63
N PHE A 296 4.86 -27.98 27.59
CA PHE A 296 4.52 -27.14 26.45
C PHE A 296 3.66 -25.93 26.88
N PHE A 297 2.60 -26.15 27.67
CA PHE A 297 1.75 -25.06 28.17
C PHE A 297 2.47 -24.13 29.13
N ASP A 298 3.38 -24.64 29.97
CA ASP A 298 4.18 -23.81 30.86
C ASP A 298 5.13 -22.89 30.08
N GLY A 299 5.81 -23.42 29.06
CA GLY A 299 6.61 -22.61 28.14
C GLY A 299 5.80 -21.50 27.47
N PHE A 300 4.55 -21.78 27.08
CA PHE A 300 3.65 -20.82 26.45
C PHE A 300 3.16 -19.73 27.42
N ILE A 301 2.89 -20.10 28.68
CA ILE A 301 2.39 -19.20 29.73
C ILE A 301 3.49 -18.34 30.37
N ARG A 302 4.76 -18.77 30.37
CA ARG A 302 5.86 -17.94 30.92
C ARG A 302 5.97 -16.55 30.28
N ASN A 303 5.55 -16.41 29.02
CA ASN A 303 5.59 -15.14 28.29
C ASN A 303 4.33 -14.26 28.43
N PHE A 304 3.33 -14.71 29.21
CA PHE A 304 1.97 -14.15 29.27
C PHE A 304 1.85 -12.71 29.74
N ASP A 305 2.74 -12.28 30.63
CA ASP A 305 2.73 -10.94 31.20
C ASP A 305 3.30 -9.89 30.22
N LYS A 306 4.11 -10.31 29.24
CA LYS A 306 4.86 -9.41 28.32
C LYS A 306 4.27 -9.32 26.92
N THR A 307 3.55 -10.32 26.45
CA THR A 307 3.10 -10.41 25.04
C THR A 307 1.63 -10.05 24.88
N SER A 308 1.28 -9.44 23.74
CA SER A 308 -0.10 -9.17 23.34
C SER A 308 -0.75 -10.41 22.71
N GLY A 309 -2.08 -10.46 22.65
CA GLY A 309 -2.82 -11.59 22.05
C GLY A 309 -2.46 -11.89 20.60
N ASP A 310 -2.12 -10.88 19.80
CA ASP A 310 -1.71 -11.05 18.40
C ASP A 310 -0.39 -11.83 18.26
N SER A 311 0.61 -11.50 19.07
CA SER A 311 1.87 -12.26 19.09
C SER A 311 1.65 -13.74 19.41
N TYR A 312 0.63 -14.06 20.21
CA TYR A 312 0.26 -15.44 20.48
C TYR A 312 -0.38 -16.15 19.32
N LEU A 313 -1.22 -15.46 18.54
CA LEU A 313 -1.76 -16.00 17.30
C LEU A 313 -0.61 -16.27 16.30
N MET A 314 0.33 -15.33 16.17
CA MET A 314 1.52 -15.50 15.33
C MET A 314 2.36 -16.70 15.77
N ILE A 315 2.77 -16.76 17.05
CA ILE A 315 3.57 -17.87 17.60
C ILE A 315 2.85 -19.20 17.44
N SER A 316 1.55 -19.25 17.73
CA SER A 316 0.74 -20.46 17.59
C SER A 316 0.66 -20.91 16.13
N SER A 317 0.49 -19.98 15.20
CA SER A 317 0.47 -20.27 13.77
C SER A 317 1.84 -20.75 13.25
N SER A 318 2.95 -20.18 13.71
CA SER A 318 4.29 -20.64 13.34
C SER A 318 4.57 -22.04 13.87
N LEU A 319 4.12 -22.33 15.11
CA LEU A 319 4.30 -23.63 15.75
C LEU A 319 3.35 -24.69 15.18
N ALA A 320 2.28 -24.31 14.49
CA ALA A 320 1.41 -25.25 13.80
C ALA A 320 2.09 -25.93 12.59
N PHE A 321 3.17 -25.35 12.06
CA PHE A 321 3.99 -25.93 11.00
C PHE A 321 5.14 -26.82 11.53
N HIS A 322 5.22 -27.01 12.85
CA HIS A 322 6.26 -27.85 13.45
C HIS A 322 6.12 -29.34 13.05
N GLY A 323 7.26 -30.04 12.95
CA GLY A 323 7.31 -31.46 12.55
C GLY A 323 6.72 -32.42 13.58
N ASP A 324 6.82 -32.09 14.87
CA ASP A 324 6.27 -32.94 15.94
C ASP A 324 4.74 -32.92 15.95
N LEU A 325 4.14 -34.11 15.83
CA LEU A 325 2.68 -34.29 15.75
C LEU A 325 1.93 -33.83 17.00
N LEU A 326 2.50 -34.02 18.20
CA LEU A 326 1.89 -33.61 19.46
C LEU A 326 1.82 -32.09 19.59
N VAL A 327 2.96 -31.41 19.36
CA VAL A 327 3.05 -29.95 19.37
C VAL A 327 2.12 -29.38 18.31
N ARG A 328 2.16 -29.91 17.09
CA ARG A 328 1.28 -29.50 15.99
C ARG A 328 -0.19 -29.62 16.37
N ARG A 329 -0.63 -30.75 16.94
CA ARG A 329 -2.03 -30.95 17.34
C ARG A 329 -2.46 -29.92 18.39
N LEU A 330 -1.65 -29.72 19.43
CA LEU A 330 -1.94 -28.74 20.49
C LEU A 330 -2.00 -27.30 19.92
N CYS A 331 -1.04 -26.94 19.08
CA CYS A 331 -1.00 -25.63 18.42
C CYS A 331 -2.18 -25.42 17.48
N VAL A 332 -2.60 -26.43 16.73
CA VAL A 332 -3.79 -26.33 15.86
C VAL A 332 -5.04 -26.08 16.70
N GLU A 333 -5.23 -26.81 17.81
CA GLU A 333 -6.38 -26.60 18.70
C GLU A 333 -6.37 -25.20 19.34
N ILE A 334 -5.21 -24.72 19.79
CA ILE A 334 -5.05 -23.35 20.33
C ILE A 334 -5.34 -22.31 19.24
N SER A 335 -4.78 -22.52 18.05
CA SER A 335 -4.94 -21.61 16.92
C SER A 335 -6.39 -21.52 16.46
N GLU A 336 -7.13 -22.63 16.36
CA GLU A 336 -8.54 -22.63 15.96
C GLU A 336 -9.41 -21.84 16.95
N ASN A 337 -9.17 -21.97 18.26
CA ASN A 337 -9.87 -21.20 19.28
C ASN A 337 -9.55 -19.70 19.19
N LEU A 338 -8.28 -19.33 19.06
CA LEU A 338 -7.85 -17.93 18.94
C LEU A 338 -8.33 -17.30 17.62
N LEU A 339 -8.25 -18.05 16.53
CA LEU A 339 -8.67 -17.62 15.20
C LEU A 339 -10.18 -17.33 15.16
N SER A 340 -11.00 -18.13 15.87
CA SER A 340 -12.44 -17.90 15.93
C SER A 340 -12.80 -16.51 16.49
N LEU A 341 -12.10 -16.07 17.55
CA LEU A 341 -12.24 -14.73 18.11
C LEU A 341 -11.72 -13.64 17.16
N TYR A 342 -10.59 -13.91 16.51
CA TYR A 342 -10.01 -12.97 15.56
C TYR A 342 -10.90 -12.74 14.33
N VAL A 343 -11.52 -13.83 13.82
CA VAL A 343 -12.49 -13.78 12.73
C VAL A 343 -13.74 -13.01 13.14
N GLU A 344 -14.16 -13.09 14.40
CA GLU A 344 -15.26 -12.25 14.90
C GLU A 344 -14.90 -10.76 14.84
N TYR A 345 -13.68 -10.36 15.20
CA TYR A 345 -13.21 -8.97 15.02
C TYR A 345 -13.19 -8.56 13.55
N LEU A 346 -12.68 -9.43 12.67
CA LEU A 346 -12.70 -9.17 11.23
C LEU A 346 -14.12 -8.98 10.71
N ILE A 347 -15.06 -9.84 11.07
CA ILE A 347 -16.46 -9.76 10.62
C ILE A 347 -17.12 -8.49 11.15
N ASN A 348 -16.90 -8.13 12.42
CA ASN A 348 -17.43 -6.90 13.00
C ASN A 348 -16.87 -5.65 12.30
N TRP A 349 -15.59 -5.67 11.95
CA TRP A 349 -14.98 -4.60 11.16
C TRP A 349 -15.53 -4.54 9.73
N LEU A 350 -15.62 -5.67 9.04
CA LEU A 350 -16.10 -5.75 7.66
C LEU A 350 -17.59 -5.42 7.52
N THR A 351 -18.41 -5.66 8.54
CA THR A 351 -19.86 -5.43 8.48
C THR A 351 -20.30 -4.12 9.11
N LEU A 352 -19.75 -3.75 10.26
CA LEU A 352 -20.19 -2.58 11.04
C LEU A 352 -19.14 -1.47 11.09
N ALA A 353 -17.89 -1.76 10.70
CA ALA A 353 -16.76 -0.85 10.79
C ALA A 353 -16.57 -0.22 12.17
N LYS A 354 -16.88 -1.01 13.21
CA LYS A 354 -16.67 -0.64 14.62
C LYS A 354 -15.48 -1.42 15.18
N LEU A 355 -14.64 -0.69 15.90
CA LEU A 355 -13.52 -1.20 16.69
C LEU A 355 -13.89 -1.07 18.17
N ASP A 356 -15.05 -1.61 18.54
CA ASP A 356 -15.46 -1.61 19.94
C ASP A 356 -14.89 -2.89 20.57
N ALA A 357 -14.12 -2.74 21.65
CA ALA A 357 -13.53 -3.82 22.46
C ALA A 357 -12.29 -4.57 21.91
N THR A 358 -11.40 -3.90 21.17
CA THR A 358 -10.06 -4.44 20.87
C THR A 358 -9.04 -3.90 21.88
N TYR A 359 -8.48 -4.77 22.73
CA TYR A 359 -7.45 -4.43 23.72
C TYR A 359 -6.07 -4.20 23.06
N ASP A 360 -6.02 -3.34 22.03
CA ASP A 360 -4.85 -3.09 21.17
C ASP A 360 -4.32 -4.31 20.40
N GLU A 361 -5.13 -5.37 20.29
CA GLU A 361 -4.77 -6.66 19.66
C GLU A 361 -5.07 -6.75 18.17
N PHE A 362 -5.72 -5.73 17.60
CA PHE A 362 -6.11 -5.71 16.18
C PHE A 362 -5.18 -4.80 15.39
N PHE A 363 -4.88 -5.18 14.14
CA PHE A 363 -3.95 -4.43 13.29
C PHE A 363 -4.49 -3.09 12.79
N ILE A 364 -5.80 -2.83 12.92
CA ILE A 364 -6.40 -1.55 12.57
C ILE A 364 -6.55 -0.72 13.84
N GLU A 365 -5.81 0.38 13.91
CA GLU A 365 -5.83 1.32 15.02
C GLU A 365 -6.52 2.62 14.58
N LYS A 366 -7.30 3.20 15.50
CA LYS A 366 -7.80 4.57 15.35
C LYS A 366 -6.70 5.51 15.85
N VAL A 367 -6.10 6.28 14.96
CA VAL A 367 -5.14 7.32 15.34
C VAL A 367 -5.94 8.57 15.72
N GLU A 368 -5.51 9.35 16.70
CA GLU A 368 -6.04 10.70 16.92
C GLU A 368 -5.23 11.69 16.06
N SER A 369 -5.43 11.67 14.74
CA SER A 369 -4.81 12.64 13.81
C SER A 369 -5.86 13.56 13.16
N LEU A 370 -5.40 14.67 12.57
CA LEU A 370 -6.19 15.67 11.83
C LEU A 370 -6.92 15.13 10.59
N ASP A 371 -6.78 13.85 10.26
CA ASP A 371 -7.50 13.23 9.15
C ASP A 371 -8.96 12.92 9.55
N PRO A 372 -9.93 13.17 8.67
CA PRO A 372 -11.35 12.98 8.98
C PRO A 372 -11.76 11.51 9.22
N ILE A 373 -10.96 10.54 8.76
CA ILE A 373 -11.13 9.12 9.09
C ILE A 373 -9.75 8.55 9.48
N PRO A 374 -9.38 8.61 10.77
CA PRO A 374 -8.02 8.28 11.15
C PRO A 374 -7.94 6.80 11.51
N THR A 375 -7.86 5.96 10.48
CA THR A 375 -7.67 4.50 10.63
C THR A 375 -6.40 4.10 9.88
N HIS A 376 -5.42 3.56 10.60
CA HIS A 376 -4.16 3.10 10.02
C HIS A 376 -3.95 1.60 10.28
N ILE A 377 -3.25 0.96 9.35
CA ILE A 377 -2.73 -0.39 9.53
C ILE A 377 -1.42 -0.30 10.29
N ASN A 378 -1.31 -1.02 11.41
CA ASN A 378 -0.04 -1.25 12.07
C ASN A 378 0.61 -2.51 11.45
N PRO A 379 1.69 -2.39 10.66
CA PRO A 379 2.27 -3.53 9.94
C PRO A 379 2.88 -4.58 10.88
N SER A 380 3.20 -4.20 12.12
CA SER A 380 3.76 -5.12 13.12
C SER A 380 2.73 -6.09 13.70
N LYS A 381 1.44 -5.77 13.57
CA LYS A 381 0.32 -6.54 14.11
C LYS A 381 -0.44 -7.36 13.05
N VAL A 382 0.06 -7.38 11.82
CA VAL A 382 -0.55 -8.13 10.72
C VAL A 382 -0.11 -9.59 10.81
N PRO A 383 -1.02 -10.55 10.98
CA PRO A 383 -0.64 -11.96 11.05
C PRO A 383 -0.07 -12.45 9.72
N GLU A 384 0.91 -13.37 9.78
CA GLU A 384 1.58 -13.93 8.59
C GLU A 384 0.60 -14.63 7.61
N PHE A 385 -0.51 -15.16 8.13
CA PHE A 385 -1.50 -15.82 7.30
C PHE A 385 -2.33 -14.86 6.43
N ILE A 386 -2.34 -13.54 6.72
CA ILE A 386 -3.06 -12.53 5.94
C ILE A 386 -2.09 -11.83 4.99
N PRO A 387 -2.27 -11.95 3.67
CA PRO A 387 -1.50 -11.17 2.71
C PRO A 387 -1.72 -9.66 2.92
N LYS A 388 -0.65 -8.87 2.77
CA LYS A 388 -0.71 -7.40 2.92
C LYS A 388 -1.78 -6.74 2.04
N ASN A 389 -2.02 -7.30 0.86
CA ASN A 389 -3.06 -6.80 -0.07
C ASN A 389 -4.46 -6.96 0.52
N VAL A 390 -4.77 -8.12 1.10
CA VAL A 390 -6.07 -8.38 1.74
C VAL A 390 -6.22 -7.51 2.99
N ALA A 391 -5.15 -7.32 3.77
CA ALA A 391 -5.18 -6.41 4.92
C ALA A 391 -5.54 -4.97 4.50
N TYR A 392 -5.02 -4.51 3.35
CA TYR A 392 -5.38 -3.22 2.76
C TYR A 392 -6.85 -3.18 2.32
N GLU A 393 -7.35 -4.21 1.65
CA GLU A 393 -8.77 -4.32 1.26
C GLU A 393 -9.70 -4.27 2.47
N ILE A 394 -9.38 -4.99 3.55
CA ILE A 394 -10.14 -5.00 4.81
C ILE A 394 -10.18 -3.59 5.42
N LEU A 395 -9.06 -2.86 5.43
CA LEU A 395 -9.04 -1.48 5.90
C LEU A 395 -9.91 -0.58 5.02
N MET A 396 -9.80 -0.70 3.68
CA MET A 396 -10.55 0.12 2.74
C MET A 396 -12.06 -0.12 2.84
N ILE A 397 -12.51 -1.37 3.04
CA ILE A 397 -13.91 -1.70 3.30
C ILE A 397 -14.41 -0.95 4.53
N GLY A 398 -13.72 -1.09 5.67
CA GLY A 398 -14.14 -0.45 6.92
C GLY A 398 -14.14 1.08 6.82
N LYS A 399 -13.09 1.67 6.22
CA LYS A 399 -12.99 3.12 5.98
C LYS A 399 -14.14 3.62 5.10
N SER A 400 -14.46 2.90 4.04
CA SER A 400 -15.56 3.23 3.12
C SER A 400 -16.92 3.11 3.80
N LEU A 401 -17.14 2.11 4.65
CA LEU A 401 -18.38 1.98 5.44
C LEU A 401 -18.53 3.09 6.47
N ILE A 402 -17.46 3.51 7.15
CA ILE A 402 -17.47 4.68 8.04
C ILE A 402 -17.84 5.94 7.25
N PHE A 403 -17.24 6.10 6.06
CA PHE A 403 -17.54 7.21 5.18
C PHE A 403 -19.02 7.23 4.76
N LEU A 404 -19.55 6.10 4.31
CA LEU A 404 -20.95 5.96 3.90
C LEU A 404 -21.92 6.21 5.06
N GLY A 405 -21.62 5.69 6.25
CA GLY A 405 -22.46 5.84 7.43
C GLY A 405 -22.46 7.25 8.03
N LYS A 406 -21.27 7.80 8.32
CA LYS A 406 -21.13 9.10 9.01
C LYS A 406 -21.31 10.29 8.08
N HIS A 407 -20.72 10.25 6.90
CA HIS A 407 -20.65 11.41 6.00
C HIS A 407 -21.75 11.38 4.96
N CYS A 408 -21.95 10.26 4.25
CA CYS A 408 -23.01 10.17 3.24
C CYS A 408 -24.42 9.99 3.83
N LYS A 409 -24.53 9.62 5.12
CA LYS A 409 -25.79 9.34 5.83
C LYS A 409 -26.69 8.31 5.12
N GLU A 410 -26.12 7.42 4.32
CA GLU A 410 -26.85 6.40 3.56
C GLU A 410 -26.93 5.10 4.38
N LEU A 411 -27.81 5.10 5.38
CA LEU A 411 -27.95 3.98 6.31
C LEU A 411 -28.61 2.75 5.68
N GLN A 412 -29.46 2.94 4.66
CA GLN A 412 -30.18 1.83 4.01
C GLN A 412 -29.22 0.91 3.25
N CYS A 413 -28.44 1.48 2.31
CA CYS A 413 -27.46 0.70 1.57
C CYS A 413 -26.41 0.05 2.49
N THR A 414 -25.96 0.76 3.53
CA THR A 414 -25.03 0.21 4.51
C THR A 414 -25.62 -1.02 5.22
N ASN A 415 -26.86 -0.92 5.70
CA ASN A 415 -27.53 -2.02 6.40
C ASN A 415 -27.79 -3.24 5.51
N ASP A 416 -28.19 -3.02 4.25
CA ASP A 416 -28.43 -4.10 3.30
C ASP A 416 -27.13 -4.87 2.99
N MET A 417 -26.04 -4.13 2.80
CA MET A 417 -24.70 -4.71 2.62
C MET A 417 -24.26 -5.48 3.87
N SER A 418 -24.36 -4.89 5.06
CA SER A 418 -24.01 -5.55 6.31
C SER A 418 -24.77 -6.87 6.49
N ARG A 419 -26.08 -6.91 6.19
CA ARG A 419 -26.89 -8.14 6.28
C ARG A 419 -26.46 -9.21 5.28
N LYS A 420 -26.22 -8.82 4.02
CA LYS A 420 -25.77 -9.72 2.96
C LYS A 420 -24.44 -10.39 3.33
N TYR A 421 -23.44 -9.59 3.71
CA TYR A 421 -22.12 -10.13 4.05
C TYR A 421 -22.09 -10.85 5.39
N GLN A 422 -22.84 -10.40 6.40
CA GLN A 422 -22.98 -11.16 7.65
C GLN A 422 -23.53 -12.57 7.40
N HIS A 423 -24.48 -12.72 6.49
CA HIS A 423 -25.00 -14.04 6.13
C HIS A 423 -23.99 -14.88 5.34
N LEU A 424 -23.16 -14.27 4.48
CA LEU A 424 -22.09 -14.96 3.76
C LEU A 424 -20.98 -15.43 4.71
N TYR A 425 -20.54 -14.57 5.63
CA TYR A 425 -19.52 -14.93 6.61
C TYR A 425 -19.98 -15.99 7.61
N LYS A 426 -21.27 -16.02 7.99
CA LYS A 426 -21.82 -17.11 8.82
C LYS A 426 -21.83 -18.47 8.13
N LYS A 427 -21.87 -18.52 6.79
CA LYS A 427 -21.81 -19.78 6.04
C LYS A 427 -20.40 -20.38 6.04
N ILE A 428 -19.37 -19.55 6.17
CA ILE A 428 -18.00 -20.01 6.35
C ILE A 428 -17.83 -20.44 7.81
N GLU A 429 -17.48 -21.70 8.04
CA GLU A 429 -17.15 -22.14 9.38
C GLU A 429 -15.95 -21.34 9.92
N HIS A 430 -16.10 -20.69 11.08
CA HIS A 430 -15.11 -19.82 11.74
C HIS A 430 -13.77 -20.49 12.11
N LYS A 431 -13.54 -21.74 11.69
CA LYS A 431 -12.40 -22.55 12.11
C LYS A 431 -11.16 -22.35 11.25
N ARG A 432 -11.30 -21.95 9.98
CA ARG A 432 -10.15 -21.71 9.08
C ARG A 432 -10.42 -20.56 8.11
N ILE A 433 -9.43 -19.68 7.97
CA ILE A 433 -9.39 -18.70 6.89
C ILE A 433 -8.93 -19.44 5.63
N SER A 434 -9.88 -19.77 4.77
CA SER A 434 -9.65 -20.41 3.47
C SER A 434 -9.52 -19.37 2.36
N SER A 435 -9.14 -19.81 1.16
CA SER A 435 -9.18 -18.95 -0.05
C SER A 435 -10.55 -18.32 -0.28
N GLU A 436 -11.63 -19.05 0.04
CA GLU A 436 -13.00 -18.57 -0.12
C GLU A 436 -13.29 -17.31 0.74
N PHE A 437 -12.68 -17.21 1.92
CA PHE A 437 -12.81 -15.99 2.73
C PHE A 437 -12.21 -14.78 2.01
N TYR A 438 -11.04 -14.94 1.39
CA TYR A 438 -10.39 -13.88 0.64
C TYR A 438 -11.19 -13.48 -0.60
N ASP A 439 -11.78 -14.44 -1.30
CA ASP A 439 -12.63 -14.16 -2.46
C ASP A 439 -13.87 -13.34 -2.06
N ILE A 440 -14.49 -13.65 -0.93
CA ILE A 440 -15.64 -12.87 -0.41
C ILE A 440 -15.21 -11.47 0.04
N VAL A 441 -14.05 -11.32 0.69
CA VAL A 441 -13.50 -10.01 1.05
C VAL A 441 -13.24 -9.17 -0.19
N HIS A 442 -12.60 -9.75 -1.21
CA HIS A 442 -12.33 -9.06 -2.47
C HIS A 442 -13.64 -8.65 -3.16
N GLN A 443 -14.63 -9.54 -3.23
CA GLN A 443 -15.96 -9.22 -3.76
C GLN A 443 -16.64 -8.09 -2.97
N GLN A 444 -16.53 -8.10 -1.63
CA GLN A 444 -17.06 -7.04 -0.77
C GLN A 444 -16.39 -5.71 -1.06
N TYR A 445 -15.07 -5.71 -1.18
CA TYR A 445 -14.29 -4.54 -1.50
C TYR A 445 -14.73 -3.92 -2.83
N GLU A 446 -14.88 -4.71 -3.90
CA GLU A 446 -15.37 -4.22 -5.20
C GLU A 446 -16.79 -3.63 -5.14
N GLU A 447 -17.70 -4.28 -4.42
CA GLU A 447 -19.08 -3.83 -4.31
C GLU A 447 -19.21 -2.54 -3.48
N VAL A 448 -18.46 -2.45 -2.38
CA VAL A 448 -18.43 -1.26 -1.51
C VAL A 448 -17.77 -0.08 -2.20
N THR A 449 -16.63 -0.27 -2.87
CA THR A 449 -15.96 0.79 -3.63
C THR A 449 -16.82 1.29 -4.79
N LYS A 450 -17.49 0.38 -5.49
CA LYS A 450 -18.50 0.71 -6.52
C LYS A 450 -19.62 1.58 -5.95
N LEU A 451 -20.24 1.15 -4.86
CA LEU A 451 -21.34 1.88 -4.26
C LEU A 451 -20.91 3.26 -3.77
N CYS A 452 -19.74 3.34 -3.12
CA CYS A 452 -19.17 4.61 -2.65
C CYS A 452 -18.93 5.58 -3.81
N PHE A 453 -18.31 5.10 -4.90
CA PHE A 453 -18.05 5.91 -6.07
C PHE A 453 -19.33 6.37 -6.78
N ASP A 454 -20.32 5.46 -6.93
CA ASP A 454 -21.60 5.79 -7.55
C ASP A 454 -22.36 6.85 -6.75
N ILE A 455 -22.33 6.77 -5.41
CA ILE A 455 -22.92 7.79 -4.52
C ILE A 455 -22.18 9.12 -4.66
N LEU A 456 -20.84 9.09 -4.66
CA LEU A 456 -20.00 10.28 -4.81
C LEU A 456 -20.29 11.01 -6.13
N MET A 457 -20.42 10.26 -7.24
CA MET A 457 -20.69 10.82 -8.56
C MET A 457 -22.12 11.29 -8.74
N LYS A 458 -23.12 10.50 -8.29
CA LYS A 458 -24.54 10.79 -8.55
C LYS A 458 -25.14 11.77 -7.54
N ARG A 459 -24.89 11.57 -6.24
CA ARG A 459 -25.52 12.39 -5.19
C ARG A 459 -24.76 13.67 -4.91
N PHE A 460 -23.43 13.58 -4.85
CA PHE A 460 -22.58 14.72 -4.52
C PHE A 460 -22.01 15.43 -5.75
N TYR A 461 -22.39 15.00 -6.96
CA TYR A 461 -21.95 15.62 -8.21
C TYR A 461 -20.44 15.87 -8.28
N PHE A 462 -19.64 14.93 -7.76
CA PHE A 462 -18.19 15.13 -7.57
C PHE A 462 -17.48 15.60 -8.84
N LYS A 463 -17.78 14.96 -9.97
CA LYS A 463 -17.24 15.37 -11.27
C LYS A 463 -17.55 16.84 -11.53
N GLU A 464 -18.81 17.24 -11.44
CA GLU A 464 -19.24 18.62 -11.71
C GLU A 464 -18.55 19.62 -10.77
N ILE A 465 -18.35 19.25 -9.50
CA ILE A 465 -17.65 20.08 -8.52
C ILE A 465 -16.19 20.26 -8.87
N VAL A 466 -15.49 19.22 -9.32
CA VAL A 466 -14.11 19.33 -9.79
C VAL A 466 -14.01 20.22 -11.04
N PHE A 467 -14.99 20.15 -11.95
CA PHE A 467 -15.09 21.09 -13.08
C PHE A 467 -15.36 22.53 -12.62
N VAL A 468 -16.23 22.74 -11.64
CA VAL A 468 -16.51 24.06 -11.06
C VAL A 468 -15.29 24.64 -10.36
N LEU A 469 -14.55 23.80 -9.63
CA LEU A 469 -13.29 24.17 -9.00
C LEU A 469 -12.27 24.63 -10.05
N LYS A 470 -12.13 23.91 -11.16
CA LYS A 470 -11.30 24.36 -12.29
C LYS A 470 -11.81 25.66 -12.92
N ASP A 471 -13.10 25.75 -13.18
CA ASP A 471 -13.70 26.86 -13.90
C ASP A 471 -13.60 28.17 -13.10
N ILE A 472 -13.71 28.10 -11.77
CA ILE A 472 -13.74 29.27 -10.88
C ILE A 472 -12.37 29.52 -10.24
N LEU A 473 -11.85 28.55 -9.47
CA LEU A 473 -10.63 28.74 -8.68
C LEU A 473 -9.38 28.75 -9.56
N LEU A 474 -9.39 28.00 -10.67
CA LEU A 474 -8.34 28.07 -11.69
C LEU A 474 -8.74 28.94 -12.89
N MET A 475 -9.81 29.73 -12.77
CA MET A 475 -10.23 30.76 -13.73
C MET A 475 -10.42 30.25 -15.17
N GLY A 476 -10.83 28.99 -15.35
CA GLY A 476 -11.04 28.39 -16.66
C GLY A 476 -12.18 29.06 -17.46
N LYS A 477 -13.22 29.57 -16.79
CA LYS A 477 -14.29 30.34 -17.43
C LYS A 477 -14.10 31.83 -17.19
N SER A 478 -13.49 32.49 -18.17
CA SER A 478 -13.18 33.91 -18.09
C SER A 478 -14.41 34.82 -18.03
N ASP A 479 -15.54 34.44 -18.64
CA ASP A 479 -16.75 35.27 -18.71
C ASP A 479 -17.29 35.67 -17.32
N MET A 480 -17.36 34.70 -16.38
CA MET A 480 -17.81 34.96 -15.01
C MET A 480 -16.85 35.88 -14.27
N ILE A 481 -15.54 35.61 -14.37
CA ILE A 481 -14.50 36.46 -13.76
C ILE A 481 -14.53 37.87 -14.37
N ASP A 482 -14.63 38.01 -15.69
CA ASP A 482 -14.63 39.31 -16.35
C ASP A 482 -15.86 40.13 -15.96
N MET A 483 -17.01 39.48 -15.75
CA MET A 483 -18.21 40.11 -15.22
C MET A 483 -18.03 40.53 -13.75
N LEU A 484 -17.45 39.64 -12.93
CA LEU A 484 -17.13 39.91 -11.53
C LEU A 484 -16.20 41.12 -11.41
N VAL A 485 -15.11 41.14 -12.17
CA VAL A 485 -14.13 42.23 -12.16
C VAL A 485 -14.76 43.54 -12.63
N ARG A 486 -15.57 43.53 -13.70
CA ARG A 486 -16.28 44.73 -14.17
C ARG A 486 -17.19 45.34 -13.10
N LYS A 487 -17.89 44.51 -12.33
CA LYS A 487 -18.78 44.97 -11.25
C LYS A 487 -18.02 45.38 -9.99
N ALA A 488 -16.99 44.61 -9.62
CA ALA A 488 -16.22 44.81 -8.40
C ALA A 488 -15.13 45.89 -8.54
N SER A 489 -14.76 46.32 -9.75
CA SER A 489 -13.65 47.25 -10.01
C SER A 489 -13.65 48.50 -9.11
N LYS A 490 -14.82 49.13 -8.94
CA LYS A 490 -14.96 50.33 -8.09
C LYS A 490 -14.67 50.05 -6.61
N VAL A 491 -15.13 48.90 -6.12
CA VAL A 491 -14.94 48.49 -4.71
C VAL A 491 -13.51 48.03 -4.49
N LEU A 492 -12.95 47.23 -5.40
CA LEU A 492 -11.56 46.74 -5.32
C LEU A 492 -10.51 47.86 -5.41
N GLY A 493 -10.84 48.99 -6.04
CA GLY A 493 -10.00 50.19 -6.06
C GLY A 493 -9.91 50.92 -4.72
N THR A 494 -10.79 50.61 -3.75
CA THR A 494 -10.75 51.19 -2.40
C THR A 494 -9.75 50.45 -1.49
N SER A 495 -9.44 51.07 -0.34
CA SER A 495 -8.54 50.47 0.66
C SER A 495 -9.16 49.22 1.28
N SER A 496 -8.33 48.25 1.68
CA SER A 496 -8.77 46.99 2.28
C SER A 496 -9.68 47.15 3.52
N ALA A 497 -9.51 48.22 4.29
CA ALA A 497 -10.33 48.49 5.49
C ALA A 497 -11.80 48.80 5.19
N SER A 498 -12.13 49.30 3.99
CA SER A 498 -13.51 49.62 3.59
C SER A 498 -14.21 48.48 2.85
N LEU A 499 -13.54 47.35 2.62
CA LEU A 499 -14.10 46.24 1.84
C LEU A 499 -15.00 45.38 2.72
N SER A 500 -16.28 45.32 2.37
CA SER A 500 -17.19 44.36 2.99
C SER A 500 -17.22 43.06 2.19
N SER A 501 -17.08 41.92 2.87
CA SER A 501 -17.24 40.59 2.24
C SER A 501 -18.65 40.42 1.67
N TYR A 502 -19.68 40.99 2.31
CA TYR A 502 -21.06 40.94 1.83
C TYR A 502 -21.25 41.57 0.45
N GLU A 503 -20.66 42.74 0.18
CA GLU A 503 -20.75 43.39 -1.14
C GLU A 503 -20.06 42.54 -2.22
N LEU A 504 -18.90 41.96 -1.90
CA LEU A 504 -18.17 41.07 -2.80
C LEU A 504 -18.98 39.81 -3.12
N THR A 505 -19.63 39.20 -2.11
CA THR A 505 -20.52 38.05 -2.31
C THR A 505 -21.74 38.43 -3.14
N ARG A 506 -22.31 39.63 -2.95
CA ARG A 506 -23.38 40.15 -3.81
C ARG A 506 -22.93 40.28 -5.27
N TYR A 507 -21.76 40.86 -5.52
CA TYR A 507 -21.22 40.97 -6.88
C TYR A 507 -20.89 39.62 -7.49
N LEU A 508 -20.42 38.65 -6.69
CA LEU A 508 -20.22 37.27 -7.12
C LEU A 508 -21.53 36.61 -7.55
N GLN A 509 -22.58 36.72 -6.74
CA GLN A 509 -23.91 36.19 -7.10
C GLN A 509 -24.45 36.84 -8.38
N GLU A 510 -24.28 38.14 -8.54
CA GLU A 510 -24.65 38.83 -9.77
C GLU A 510 -23.82 38.34 -10.96
N ALA A 511 -22.50 38.20 -10.82
CA ALA A 511 -21.62 37.70 -11.88
C ALA A 511 -21.99 36.28 -12.32
N VAL A 512 -22.37 35.40 -11.38
CA VAL A 512 -22.89 34.06 -11.69
C VAL A 512 -24.20 34.15 -12.49
N LYS A 513 -25.13 35.05 -12.12
CA LYS A 513 -26.40 35.23 -12.84
C LYS A 513 -26.24 35.74 -14.28
N TYR A 514 -25.25 36.59 -14.53
CA TYR A 514 -25.00 37.21 -15.84
C TYR A 514 -24.02 36.45 -16.72
N SER A 515 -23.39 35.39 -16.21
CA SER A 515 -22.41 34.60 -16.97
C SER A 515 -22.98 33.26 -17.45
N SER A 516 -22.20 32.58 -18.27
CA SER A 516 -22.45 31.19 -18.69
C SER A 516 -22.62 30.18 -17.54
N MET A 517 -22.22 30.53 -16.31
CA MET A 517 -22.45 29.70 -15.11
C MET A 517 -23.91 29.71 -14.64
N ARG A 518 -24.77 30.54 -15.25
CA ARG A 518 -26.21 30.52 -15.03
C ARG A 518 -26.85 29.15 -15.26
N ASN A 519 -26.30 28.32 -16.15
CA ASN A 519 -26.83 26.97 -16.38
C ASN A 519 -26.80 26.08 -15.12
N LEU A 520 -25.92 26.39 -14.16
CA LEU A 520 -25.84 25.68 -12.89
C LEU A 520 -26.88 26.21 -11.86
N LEU A 521 -27.55 27.34 -12.15
CA LEU A 521 -28.66 27.87 -11.35
C LEU A 521 -29.98 27.20 -11.77
N ASN A 522 -30.82 26.87 -10.80
CA ASN A 522 -32.17 26.31 -10.98
C ASN A 522 -32.19 24.89 -11.57
N ARG A 523 -31.19 24.07 -11.24
CA ARG A 523 -31.25 22.62 -11.44
C ARG A 523 -32.10 21.98 -10.33
N ALA A 524 -32.55 20.75 -10.55
CA ALA A 524 -33.33 19.98 -9.57
C ALA A 524 -32.63 19.76 -8.21
N ASP A 525 -31.33 20.05 -8.11
CA ASP A 525 -30.44 19.74 -6.97
C ASP A 525 -30.21 20.92 -6.00
N SER A 526 -31.23 21.75 -5.75
CA SER A 526 -31.17 22.82 -4.72
C SER A 526 -29.96 23.76 -4.78
N ASN A 527 -29.33 23.88 -5.96
CA ASN A 527 -28.14 24.72 -6.23
C ASN A 527 -26.93 24.44 -5.32
N HIS A 528 -26.76 23.23 -4.80
CA HIS A 528 -25.66 22.90 -3.87
C HIS A 528 -24.26 23.27 -4.42
N ILE A 529 -24.05 23.08 -5.72
CA ILE A 529 -22.78 23.38 -6.40
C ILE A 529 -22.42 24.87 -6.31
N ILE A 530 -23.41 25.76 -6.47
CA ILE A 530 -23.20 27.22 -6.47
C ILE A 530 -23.16 27.75 -5.03
N ASN A 531 -23.96 27.19 -4.13
CA ASN A 531 -24.05 27.66 -2.75
C ASN A 531 -22.72 27.53 -1.99
N GLY A 532 -21.80 26.69 -2.47
CA GLY A 532 -20.43 26.60 -1.94
C GLY A 532 -19.52 27.78 -2.31
N LEU A 533 -19.93 28.67 -3.21
CA LEU A 533 -19.10 29.79 -3.64
C LEU A 533 -19.16 30.96 -2.66
N ASP A 534 -18.00 31.39 -2.21
CA ASP A 534 -17.86 32.50 -1.28
C ASP A 534 -16.74 33.45 -1.70
N ALA A 535 -16.90 34.74 -1.41
CA ALA A 535 -15.89 35.76 -1.66
C ALA A 535 -15.25 36.16 -0.33
N ARG A 536 -13.95 35.90 -0.21
CA ARG A 536 -13.19 36.15 1.02
C ARG A 536 -12.15 37.25 0.83
N VAL A 537 -11.97 38.01 1.90
CA VAL A 537 -10.96 39.06 2.05
C VAL A 537 -9.81 38.43 2.84
N LEU A 538 -8.61 38.38 2.26
CA LEU A 538 -7.40 37.96 2.98
C LEU A 538 -6.89 39.12 3.84
N ASP A 539 -6.68 38.88 5.13
CA ASP A 539 -6.08 39.87 6.03
C ASP A 539 -4.57 40.02 5.73
N LEU A 540 -4.25 40.72 4.65
CA LEU A 540 -2.93 41.28 4.40
C LEU A 540 -2.88 42.64 5.11
N GLY A 541 -1.76 42.98 5.75
CA GLY A 541 -1.62 44.14 6.63
C GLY A 541 -2.19 45.47 6.11
N HIS A 542 -2.47 46.38 7.04
CA HIS A 542 -3.11 47.68 6.80
C HIS A 542 -2.38 48.49 5.71
N GLY A 543 -3.11 49.00 4.71
CA GLY A 543 -2.56 49.83 3.62
C GLY A 543 -2.52 49.17 2.24
N SER A 544 -2.95 47.92 2.12
CA SER A 544 -3.09 47.21 0.84
C SER A 544 -4.32 47.67 0.05
N ILE A 545 -4.20 47.63 -1.28
CA ILE A 545 -5.31 47.89 -2.22
C ILE A 545 -6.21 46.66 -2.25
N GLY A 546 -7.54 46.85 -2.34
CA GLY A 546 -8.49 45.73 -2.34
C GLY A 546 -8.28 44.67 -3.42
N TRP A 547 -7.68 45.05 -4.55
CA TRP A 547 -7.26 44.12 -5.60
C TRP A 547 -6.32 43.02 -5.14
N ASP A 548 -5.48 43.25 -4.13
CA ASP A 548 -4.48 42.27 -3.70
C ASP A 548 -5.00 41.39 -2.55
N VAL A 549 -6.05 41.86 -1.88
CA VAL A 549 -6.71 41.24 -0.72
C VAL A 549 -7.86 40.31 -1.13
N PHE A 550 -8.45 40.54 -2.30
CA PHE A 550 -9.59 39.77 -2.79
C PHE A 550 -9.23 38.33 -3.13
N THR A 551 -10.04 37.37 -2.64
CA THR A 551 -9.96 35.95 -3.00
C THR A 551 -11.32 35.29 -3.16
N LEU A 552 -11.36 34.25 -3.99
CA LEU A 552 -12.51 33.35 -4.11
C LEU A 552 -12.24 32.08 -3.31
N ASP A 553 -13.24 31.64 -2.58
CA ASP A 553 -13.22 30.40 -1.82
C ASP A 553 -14.37 29.49 -2.25
N TYR A 554 -14.11 28.18 -2.17
CA TYR A 554 -15.10 27.16 -2.41
C TYR A 554 -15.29 26.33 -1.15
N VAL A 555 -16.40 26.59 -0.45
CA VAL A 555 -16.81 25.85 0.73
C VAL A 555 -17.41 24.53 0.28
N LEU A 556 -16.65 23.45 0.50
CA LEU A 556 -17.09 22.09 0.21
C LEU A 556 -18.00 21.55 1.32
N ASP A 557 -18.99 20.77 0.91
CA ASP A 557 -19.85 20.02 1.83
C ASP A 557 -19.10 18.85 2.47
N GLY A 558 -19.55 18.43 3.65
CA GLY A 558 -18.81 17.54 4.58
C GLY A 558 -18.17 16.30 3.94
N PRO A 559 -18.89 15.48 3.13
CA PRO A 559 -18.32 14.28 2.52
C PRO A 559 -17.25 14.59 1.46
N LEU A 560 -17.45 15.64 0.67
CA LEU A 560 -16.54 16.05 -0.38
C LEU A 560 -15.28 16.70 0.18
N ALA A 561 -15.40 17.39 1.31
CA ALA A 561 -14.29 17.97 2.04
C ALA A 561 -13.28 16.92 2.58
N ILE A 562 -13.71 15.65 2.65
CA ILE A 562 -12.86 14.52 3.08
C ILE A 562 -12.11 13.93 1.90
N VAL A 563 -12.80 13.79 0.76
CA VAL A 563 -12.21 13.25 -0.48
C VAL A 563 -11.28 14.27 -1.13
N LEU A 564 -11.67 15.54 -1.12
CA LEU A 564 -10.86 16.62 -1.67
C LEU A 564 -10.01 17.20 -0.56
N ASN A 565 -8.71 17.26 -0.80
CA ASN A 565 -7.67 17.75 0.11
C ASN A 565 -7.77 19.25 0.51
N VAL A 566 -8.93 19.89 0.34
CA VAL A 566 -9.15 21.30 0.63
C VAL A 566 -9.04 21.58 2.14
N ASN A 567 -9.40 20.63 3.01
CA ASN A 567 -9.39 20.86 4.46
C ASN A 567 -8.11 20.42 5.19
N ARG A 568 -7.16 19.72 4.54
CA ARG A 568 -5.85 19.46 5.20
C ARG A 568 -5.01 20.74 5.25
N PRO A 569 -4.08 20.87 6.21
CA PRO A 569 -3.33 22.11 6.47
C PRO A 569 -2.50 22.71 5.31
N ASN A 570 -2.46 22.09 4.12
CA ASN A 570 -1.71 22.56 2.95
C ASN A 570 -2.56 22.68 1.66
N GLY A 571 -3.56 21.84 1.41
CA GLY A 571 -4.20 21.76 0.08
C GLY A 571 -4.96 23.02 -0.36
N LYS A 572 -5.72 23.66 0.54
CA LYS A 572 -6.38 24.97 0.23
C LYS A 572 -5.38 26.09 -0.02
N LYS A 573 -4.25 26.11 0.69
CA LYS A 573 -3.21 27.13 0.49
C LYS A 573 -2.64 27.04 -0.92
N GLU A 574 -2.47 25.83 -1.43
CA GLU A 574 -1.94 25.64 -2.78
C GLU A 574 -2.88 26.14 -3.87
N TYR A 575 -4.18 25.87 -3.75
CA TYR A 575 -5.17 26.44 -4.65
C TYR A 575 -5.21 27.97 -4.59
N LEU A 576 -5.19 28.55 -3.39
CA LEU A 576 -5.17 30.01 -3.20
C LEU A 576 -3.91 30.65 -3.78
N ARG A 577 -2.75 29.98 -3.69
CA ARG A 577 -1.51 30.45 -4.32
C ARG A 577 -1.64 30.53 -5.84
N ILE A 578 -2.19 29.49 -6.46
CA ILE A 578 -2.42 29.48 -7.92
C ILE A 578 -3.42 30.58 -8.29
N PHE A 579 -4.52 30.70 -7.54
CA PHE A 579 -5.51 31.75 -7.76
C PHE A 579 -4.90 33.15 -7.68
N ASN A 580 -4.13 33.45 -6.63
CA ASN A 580 -3.50 34.76 -6.45
C ASN A 580 -2.53 35.11 -7.60
N PHE A 581 -1.82 34.11 -8.13
CA PHE A 581 -0.96 34.31 -9.28
C PHE A 581 -1.76 34.62 -10.56
N LEU A 582 -2.79 33.82 -10.86
CA LEU A 582 -3.65 34.04 -12.03
C LEU A 582 -4.46 35.35 -11.93
N TRP A 583 -4.86 35.72 -10.73
CA TRP A 583 -5.59 36.95 -10.45
C TRP A 583 -4.79 38.20 -10.85
N ARG A 584 -3.46 38.20 -10.67
CA ARG A 584 -2.59 39.29 -11.13
C ARG A 584 -2.60 39.48 -12.64
N PHE A 585 -2.64 38.39 -13.42
CA PHE A 585 -2.80 38.49 -14.87
C PHE A 585 -4.14 39.12 -15.24
N LYS A 586 -5.23 38.67 -14.61
CA LYS A 586 -6.57 39.21 -14.89
C LYS A 586 -6.72 40.67 -14.49
N LYS A 587 -6.14 41.08 -13.35
CA LYS A 587 -6.06 42.48 -12.94
C LYS A 587 -5.41 43.34 -14.04
N ASN A 588 -4.24 42.93 -14.54
CA ASN A 588 -3.55 43.66 -15.60
C ASN A 588 -4.35 43.69 -16.91
N THR A 589 -4.95 42.57 -17.31
CA THR A 589 -5.80 42.49 -18.52
C THR A 589 -7.02 43.40 -18.41
N PHE A 590 -7.64 43.51 -17.22
CA PHE A 590 -8.78 44.40 -17.01
C PHE A 590 -8.42 45.88 -17.16
N PHE A 591 -7.43 46.37 -16.40
CA PHE A 591 -7.00 47.77 -16.49
C PHE A 591 -6.54 48.14 -17.90
N TYR A 592 -5.87 47.21 -18.55
CA TYR A 592 -5.48 47.38 -19.93
C TYR A 592 -6.68 47.59 -20.88
N ASN A 593 -7.72 46.77 -20.74
CA ASN A 593 -8.91 46.85 -21.59
C ASN A 593 -9.68 48.16 -21.35
N GLU A 594 -9.73 48.63 -20.10
CA GLU A 594 -10.32 49.91 -19.74
C GLU A 594 -9.57 51.07 -20.43
N GLU A 595 -8.24 51.10 -20.29
CA GLU A 595 -7.41 52.13 -20.92
C GLU A 595 -7.46 52.09 -22.45
N TRP A 596 -7.54 50.90 -23.05
CA TRP A 596 -7.71 50.74 -24.49
C TRP A 596 -8.99 51.39 -25.00
N LEU A 597 -10.11 51.12 -24.33
CA LEU A 597 -11.41 51.69 -24.69
C LEU A 597 -11.36 53.21 -24.58
N ARG A 598 -10.74 53.72 -23.51
CA ARG A 598 -10.56 55.15 -23.28
C ARG A 598 -9.73 55.81 -24.39
N THR A 599 -8.57 55.26 -24.74
CA THR A 599 -7.75 55.83 -25.83
C THR A 599 -8.47 55.78 -27.18
N ASN A 600 -9.19 54.69 -27.47
CA ASN A 600 -9.94 54.61 -28.73
C ASN A 600 -11.06 55.66 -28.80
N GLN A 601 -11.74 55.93 -27.69
CA GLN A 601 -12.71 57.01 -27.60
C GLN A 601 -12.03 58.36 -27.81
N LEU A 602 -10.93 58.64 -27.12
CA LEU A 602 -10.15 59.86 -27.30
C LEU A 602 -9.71 60.07 -28.75
N ILE A 603 -9.17 59.04 -29.41
CA ILE A 603 -8.75 59.11 -30.82
C ILE A 603 -9.95 59.44 -31.73
N ARG A 604 -11.13 58.85 -31.46
CA ARG A 604 -12.35 59.15 -32.23
C ARG A 604 -12.80 60.60 -32.02
N ASP A 605 -12.74 61.10 -30.79
CA ASP A 605 -13.17 62.46 -30.48
C ASP A 605 -12.18 63.50 -31.03
N PHE A 606 -10.87 63.25 -30.94
CA PHE A 606 -9.86 64.07 -31.63
C PHE A 606 -10.08 64.13 -33.15
N LYS A 607 -10.48 63.00 -33.78
CA LYS A 607 -10.82 62.99 -35.22
C LYS A 607 -12.07 63.80 -35.56
N LYS A 608 -13.09 63.83 -34.68
CA LYS A 608 -14.30 64.64 -34.88
C LYS A 608 -14.00 66.14 -34.77
N VAL A 609 -13.15 66.53 -33.82
CA VAL A 609 -12.72 67.93 -33.60
C VAL A 609 -11.79 68.42 -34.72
N SER A 610 -11.03 67.51 -35.34
CA SER A 610 -10.01 67.81 -36.34
C SER A 610 -10.48 67.60 -37.78
N GLN A 611 -11.08 68.62 -38.37
CA GLN A 611 -11.05 68.75 -39.84
C GLN A 611 -9.89 69.64 -40.35
N ASN A 612 -9.34 70.59 -39.57
CA ASN A 612 -8.43 71.63 -40.11
C ASN A 612 -7.14 71.99 -39.32
N SER A 613 -6.72 71.28 -38.26
CA SER A 613 -5.51 71.69 -37.48
C SER A 613 -4.33 70.68 -37.52
N PRO A 614 -3.10 71.13 -37.82
CA PRO A 614 -1.92 70.25 -37.88
C PRO A 614 -1.48 69.75 -36.49
N LEU A 615 -1.70 70.52 -35.43
CA LEU A 615 -1.36 70.15 -34.05
C LEU A 615 -2.10 68.90 -33.58
N VAL A 616 -3.39 68.78 -33.91
CA VAL A 616 -4.17 67.59 -33.54
C VAL A 616 -3.72 66.36 -34.32
N ARG A 617 -3.28 66.53 -35.56
CA ARG A 617 -2.69 65.45 -36.36
C ARG A 617 -1.40 64.92 -35.72
N ASP A 618 -0.57 65.80 -35.18
CA ASP A 618 0.65 65.41 -34.46
C ASP A 618 0.35 64.66 -33.17
N ILE A 619 -0.62 65.15 -32.36
CA ILE A 619 -1.04 64.48 -31.13
C ILE A 619 -1.60 63.09 -31.45
N ILE A 620 -2.47 62.98 -32.46
CA ILE A 620 -3.00 61.68 -32.91
C ILE A 620 -1.86 60.75 -33.35
N ALA A 621 -0.86 61.25 -34.09
CA ALA A 621 0.28 60.45 -34.53
C ALA A 621 1.16 59.97 -33.36
N LYS A 622 1.29 60.77 -32.29
CA LYS A 622 1.99 60.36 -31.06
C LYS A 622 1.17 59.32 -30.29
N LEU A 623 -0.13 59.56 -30.11
CA LEU A 623 -1.03 58.60 -29.46
C LEU A 623 -1.10 57.28 -30.22
N SER A 624 -1.16 57.29 -31.55
CA SER A 624 -1.16 56.07 -32.36
C SER A 624 0.14 55.29 -32.21
N LYS A 625 1.29 55.96 -32.09
CA LYS A 625 2.58 55.30 -31.80
C LYS A 625 2.58 54.64 -30.42
N THR A 626 2.07 55.32 -29.40
CA THR A 626 1.94 54.70 -28.06
C THR A 626 0.97 53.53 -28.04
N CYS A 627 -0.07 53.55 -28.87
CA CYS A 627 -1.00 52.43 -29.01
C CYS A 627 -0.32 51.16 -29.55
N ILE A 628 0.69 51.31 -30.43
CA ILE A 628 1.49 50.18 -30.94
C ILE A 628 2.31 49.58 -29.80
N LEU A 629 3.04 50.41 -29.04
CA LEU A 629 3.84 49.95 -27.90
C LEU A 629 2.98 49.19 -26.89
N ARG A 630 1.83 49.77 -26.55
CA ARG A 630 0.83 49.16 -25.67
C ARG A 630 0.32 47.81 -26.22
N SER A 631 0.03 47.73 -27.52
CA SER A 631 -0.43 46.48 -28.15
C SER A 631 0.60 45.37 -28.05
N GLN A 632 1.90 45.68 -28.12
CA GLN A 632 2.97 44.70 -27.95
C GLN A 632 3.00 44.14 -26.51
N LEU A 633 2.81 45.01 -25.50
CA LEU A 633 2.71 44.58 -24.10
C LEU A 633 1.54 43.63 -23.86
N GLN A 634 0.37 43.95 -24.43
CA GLN A 634 -0.79 43.06 -24.33
C GLN A 634 -0.54 41.73 -25.00
N GLN A 635 -0.01 41.74 -26.22
CA GLN A 635 0.26 40.50 -26.93
C GLN A 635 1.20 39.60 -26.10
N PHE A 636 2.22 40.18 -25.48
CA PHE A 636 3.11 39.45 -24.58
C PHE A 636 2.37 38.89 -23.35
N SER A 637 1.56 39.71 -22.66
CA SER A 637 0.78 39.28 -21.49
C SER A 637 -0.24 38.19 -21.84
N SER A 638 -0.98 38.34 -22.95
CA SER A 638 -1.98 37.37 -23.40
C SER A 638 -1.34 36.06 -23.87
N LYS A 639 -0.14 36.11 -24.46
CA LYS A 639 0.65 34.90 -24.80
C LYS A 639 1.06 34.13 -23.54
N LEU A 640 1.57 34.83 -22.52
CA LEU A 640 1.90 34.23 -21.21
C LEU A 640 0.68 33.62 -20.52
N GLU A 641 -0.42 34.38 -20.49
CA GLU A 641 -1.70 33.93 -19.92
C GLU A 641 -2.21 32.66 -20.62
N SER A 642 -2.23 32.67 -21.95
CA SER A 642 -2.68 31.54 -22.76
C SER A 642 -1.83 30.30 -22.55
N TYR A 643 -0.51 30.45 -22.37
CA TYR A 643 0.36 29.32 -22.04
C TYR A 643 0.00 28.74 -20.68
N CYS A 644 -0.09 29.57 -19.63
CA CYS A 644 -0.42 29.09 -18.28
C CYS A 644 -1.73 28.28 -18.25
N PHE A 645 -2.78 28.78 -18.92
CA PHE A 645 -4.04 28.05 -19.00
C PHE A 645 -3.96 26.79 -19.87
N ARG A 646 -3.36 26.87 -21.06
CA ARG A 646 -3.42 25.76 -22.03
C ARG A 646 -2.41 24.65 -21.77
N SER A 647 -1.16 24.99 -21.48
CA SER A 647 -0.07 24.02 -21.37
C SER A 647 0.05 23.44 -19.97
N ILE A 648 -0.26 24.22 -18.93
CA ILE A 648 -0.17 23.77 -17.54
C ILE A 648 -1.54 23.27 -17.07
N ILE A 649 -2.51 24.17 -16.92
CA ILE A 649 -3.77 23.85 -16.24
C ILE A 649 -4.61 22.85 -17.04
N ASP A 650 -4.89 23.13 -18.31
CA ASP A 650 -5.75 22.28 -19.15
C ASP A 650 -5.10 20.93 -19.49
N LYS A 651 -3.78 20.88 -19.79
CA LYS A 651 -3.07 19.62 -20.08
C LYS A 651 -3.11 18.69 -18.87
N LYS A 652 -2.82 19.22 -17.67
CA LYS A 652 -2.84 18.45 -16.43
C LYS A 652 -4.26 18.06 -16.02
N PHE A 653 -5.24 18.93 -16.24
CA PHE A 653 -6.64 18.62 -15.96
C PHE A 653 -7.19 17.54 -16.90
N LYS A 654 -6.84 17.58 -18.19
CA LYS A 654 -7.21 16.52 -19.14
C LYS A 654 -6.60 15.18 -18.75
N SER A 655 -5.34 15.15 -18.31
CA SER A 655 -4.74 13.92 -17.78
C SER A 655 -5.45 13.41 -16.53
N PHE A 656 -5.92 14.32 -15.66
CA PHE A 656 -6.73 13.97 -14.49
C PHE A 656 -8.11 13.42 -14.91
N ASP A 657 -8.83 14.09 -15.80
CA ASP A 657 -10.14 13.68 -16.30
C ASP A 657 -10.05 12.35 -17.07
N GLU A 658 -9.04 12.16 -17.92
CA GLU A 658 -8.80 10.88 -18.59
C GLU A 658 -8.57 9.74 -17.59
N LYS A 659 -7.80 9.97 -16.52
CA LYS A 659 -7.62 8.97 -15.46
C LYS A 659 -8.93 8.68 -14.73
N MET A 660 -9.80 9.67 -14.52
CA MET A 660 -11.14 9.47 -13.97
C MET A 660 -12.12 8.79 -14.95
N MET A 661 -11.96 8.98 -16.26
CA MET A 661 -12.87 8.46 -17.30
C MET A 661 -12.48 7.06 -17.82
N LEU A 662 -11.18 6.70 -17.78
CA LEU A 662 -10.68 5.38 -18.21
C LEU A 662 -11.32 4.21 -17.43
N THR A 663 -11.99 4.49 -16.30
CA THR A 663 -12.73 3.51 -15.49
C THR A 663 -14.18 3.31 -15.93
N ASP A 664 -14.78 4.23 -16.69
CA ASP A 664 -16.18 4.11 -17.17
C ASP A 664 -16.29 3.32 -18.48
N GLN A 665 -15.23 3.27 -19.29
CA GLN A 665 -15.26 2.68 -20.65
C GLN A 665 -14.63 1.28 -20.77
N THR A 666 -13.96 0.77 -19.73
CA THR A 666 -13.35 -0.57 -19.74
C THR A 666 -14.34 -1.70 -19.46
N SER A 667 -15.62 -1.42 -19.24
CA SER A 667 -16.67 -2.44 -19.18
C SER A 667 -17.13 -2.97 -20.55
N GLY A 668 -16.54 -2.51 -21.67
CA GLY A 668 -16.99 -2.96 -23.00
C GLY A 668 -16.03 -2.83 -24.19
N ARG A 669 -14.80 -2.32 -24.04
CA ARG A 669 -13.82 -2.30 -25.15
C ARG A 669 -12.47 -2.82 -24.71
N SER A 670 -12.09 -3.99 -25.22
CA SER A 670 -10.71 -4.42 -25.30
C SER A 670 -9.88 -3.28 -25.90
N LYS A 671 -8.69 -3.00 -25.33
CA LYS A 671 -7.73 -1.99 -25.80
C LYS A 671 -7.26 -2.18 -27.25
N TYR A 672 -7.71 -3.25 -27.90
CA TYR A 672 -7.38 -3.63 -29.24
C TYR A 672 -8.67 -3.69 -30.05
N PRO A 673 -8.76 -3.00 -31.20
CA PRO A 673 -9.82 -3.27 -32.17
C PRO A 673 -9.74 -4.75 -32.52
N THR A 674 -10.84 -5.48 -32.41
CA THR A 674 -10.89 -6.89 -32.76
C THR A 674 -11.90 -7.13 -33.88
N VAL A 675 -11.51 -7.88 -34.90
CA VAL A 675 -12.38 -8.31 -36.00
C VAL A 675 -12.78 -9.76 -35.78
N THR A 676 -14.08 -10.03 -35.74
CA THR A 676 -14.63 -11.40 -35.78
C THR A 676 -14.60 -11.92 -37.21
N LEU A 677 -13.85 -12.99 -37.47
CA LEU A 677 -13.92 -13.69 -38.76
C LEU A 677 -15.27 -14.44 -38.87
N LYS A 678 -15.66 -14.83 -40.10
CA LYS A 678 -16.87 -15.64 -40.35
C LYS A 678 -16.87 -17.00 -39.62
N SER A 679 -15.73 -17.42 -39.07
CA SER A 679 -15.53 -18.62 -38.25
C SER A 679 -15.75 -18.39 -36.74
N GLY A 680 -16.11 -17.19 -36.30
CA GLY A 680 -16.37 -16.87 -34.88
C GLY A 680 -15.13 -16.58 -34.03
N VAL A 681 -13.93 -16.64 -34.61
CA VAL A 681 -12.67 -16.29 -33.91
C VAL A 681 -12.45 -14.77 -33.95
N ILE A 682 -12.13 -14.19 -32.79
CA ILE A 682 -11.87 -12.77 -32.58
C ILE A 682 -10.36 -12.53 -32.79
N MET A 683 -9.96 -11.82 -33.84
CA MET A 683 -8.56 -11.45 -34.14
C MET A 683 -8.31 -9.97 -33.79
N LEU A 684 -7.14 -9.62 -33.26
CA LEU A 684 -6.73 -8.21 -33.09
C LEU A 684 -6.41 -7.56 -34.45
N ASP A 685 -6.87 -6.32 -34.62
CA ASP A 685 -6.60 -5.51 -35.81
C ASP A 685 -5.33 -4.68 -35.58
N GLY A 686 -4.26 -4.99 -36.31
CA GLY A 686 -3.03 -4.18 -36.40
C GLY A 686 -1.75 -4.74 -35.77
N ILE A 687 -0.61 -4.20 -36.20
CA ILE A 687 0.74 -4.52 -35.71
C ILE A 687 1.01 -3.74 -34.42
N LEU A 688 1.23 -4.44 -33.31
CA LEU A 688 1.59 -3.84 -32.02
C LEU A 688 2.99 -3.20 -32.09
N ARG A 689 3.11 -1.92 -31.70
CA ARG A 689 4.42 -1.28 -31.51
C ARG A 689 5.01 -1.68 -30.15
N PRO A 690 6.32 -1.98 -30.04
CA PRO A 690 6.93 -2.35 -28.78
C PRO A 690 7.02 -1.15 -27.81
N GLN A 691 6.39 -1.26 -26.64
CA GLN A 691 6.53 -0.28 -25.55
C GLN A 691 7.74 -0.64 -24.67
N LYS A 692 8.69 0.28 -24.52
CA LYS A 692 9.96 0.09 -23.77
C LYS A 692 9.81 -0.09 -22.25
N ASN A 693 8.60 -0.08 -21.70
CA ASN A 693 8.35 -0.11 -20.25
C ASN A 693 7.97 -1.50 -19.70
N ILE A 694 7.91 -2.54 -20.54
CA ILE A 694 7.49 -3.89 -20.12
C ILE A 694 8.62 -4.66 -19.40
N PHE A 695 9.89 -4.29 -19.61
CA PHE A 695 11.02 -5.04 -19.05
C PHE A 695 11.32 -4.78 -17.55
N LYS A 696 10.57 -3.90 -16.86
CA LYS A 696 10.76 -3.64 -15.42
C LYS A 696 9.77 -4.38 -14.50
N GLY A 697 8.88 -5.21 -15.04
CA GLY A 697 7.76 -5.81 -14.28
C GLY A 697 7.62 -7.33 -14.43
N TYR A 698 8.65 -8.06 -14.85
CA TYR A 698 8.62 -9.53 -14.80
C TYR A 698 9.32 -10.01 -13.53
N GLY A 699 8.52 -10.16 -12.48
CA GLY A 699 8.96 -10.63 -11.16
C GLY A 699 7.80 -11.11 -10.27
N ASP A 700 6.59 -10.56 -10.43
CA ASP A 700 5.42 -10.97 -9.65
C ASP A 700 4.30 -11.50 -10.57
N CYS A 701 4.25 -12.82 -10.74
CA CYS A 701 3.12 -13.49 -11.38
C CYS A 701 2.29 -14.20 -10.31
N SER A 702 1.48 -13.43 -9.59
CA SER A 702 0.30 -13.91 -8.85
C SER A 702 -0.67 -12.76 -8.54
N THR A 703 -1.37 -12.28 -9.58
CA THR A 703 -2.65 -11.58 -9.36
C THR A 703 -3.55 -11.81 -10.57
N SER A 704 -4.70 -12.41 -10.30
CA SER A 704 -5.98 -12.17 -10.98
C SER A 704 -5.97 -11.02 -11.99
N ASN A 705 -6.07 -11.37 -13.28
CA ASN A 705 -6.68 -10.47 -14.26
C ASN A 705 -8.20 -10.45 -13.99
N CYS A 706 -8.59 -9.74 -12.94
CA CYS A 706 -9.97 -9.32 -12.73
C CYS A 706 -9.90 -7.94 -12.05
N SER A 707 -10.50 -6.93 -12.69
CA SER A 707 -11.02 -5.74 -12.01
C SER A 707 -10.05 -4.91 -11.12
N LYS A 708 -9.12 -4.19 -11.74
CA LYS A 708 -8.71 -2.86 -11.20
C LYS A 708 -9.56 -1.79 -11.87
N ASN A 709 -10.86 -1.77 -11.60
CA ASN A 709 -11.77 -0.89 -12.35
C ASN A 709 -12.37 0.28 -11.55
N ARG A 710 -12.09 0.45 -10.26
CA ARG A 710 -12.67 1.56 -9.48
C ARG A 710 -11.70 2.09 -8.44
N PHE A 711 -11.66 3.41 -8.32
CA PHE A 711 -10.78 4.10 -7.40
C PHE A 711 -11.31 4.01 -5.97
N ASN A 712 -10.41 3.74 -5.04
CA ASN A 712 -10.66 3.95 -3.62
C ASN A 712 -10.82 5.43 -3.30
N ILE A 713 -11.46 5.73 -2.16
CA ILE A 713 -11.54 7.10 -1.64
C ILE A 713 -10.16 7.77 -1.52
N ASP A 714 -9.16 7.01 -1.07
CA ASP A 714 -7.78 7.49 -0.91
C ASP A 714 -7.05 7.64 -2.25
N GLU A 715 -7.38 6.79 -3.22
CA GLU A 715 -6.84 6.90 -4.57
C GLU A 715 -7.41 8.13 -5.29
N VAL A 716 -8.69 8.45 -5.10
CA VAL A 716 -9.29 9.70 -5.63
C VAL A 716 -8.62 10.93 -5.02
N ASP A 717 -8.37 10.92 -3.71
CA ASP A 717 -7.63 11.99 -3.02
C ASP A 717 -6.20 12.10 -3.55
N GLN A 718 -5.47 10.98 -3.64
CA GLN A 718 -4.11 10.94 -4.20
C GLN A 718 -4.07 11.46 -5.63
N MET A 719 -5.03 11.07 -6.46
CA MET A 719 -5.15 11.54 -7.84
C MET A 719 -5.31 13.05 -7.94
N HIS A 720 -6.12 13.63 -7.05
CA HIS A 720 -6.30 15.08 -6.96
C HIS A 720 -5.03 15.78 -6.43
N ASN A 721 -4.34 15.18 -5.48
CA ASN A 721 -3.07 15.69 -4.93
C ASN A 721 -1.94 15.65 -5.97
N ASP A 722 -1.89 14.62 -6.79
CA ASP A 722 -0.97 14.50 -7.91
C ASP A 722 -1.26 15.58 -8.97
N TYR A 723 -2.54 15.87 -9.23
CA TYR A 723 -2.95 16.96 -10.11
C TYR A 723 -2.47 18.33 -9.59
N LEU A 724 -2.73 18.62 -8.32
CA LEU A 724 -2.31 19.87 -7.69
C LEU A 724 -0.79 20.02 -7.61
N SER A 725 -0.10 18.99 -7.12
CA SER A 725 1.36 18.99 -7.02
C SER A 725 2.02 19.12 -8.40
N SER A 726 1.41 18.54 -9.45
CA SER A 726 1.87 18.72 -10.83
C SER A 726 1.75 20.16 -11.33
N ILE A 727 0.75 20.93 -10.88
CA ILE A 727 0.60 22.34 -11.26
C ILE A 727 1.62 23.19 -10.51
N LEU A 728 1.73 22.99 -9.19
CA LEU A 728 2.63 23.78 -8.34
C LEU A 728 4.10 23.50 -8.65
N SER A 729 4.44 22.24 -8.94
CA SER A 729 5.82 21.84 -9.27
C SER A 729 6.29 22.38 -10.61
N HIS A 730 5.39 22.92 -11.46
CA HIS A 730 5.78 23.58 -12.68
C HIS A 730 6.71 24.77 -12.39
N LYS A 731 7.80 24.88 -13.16
CA LYS A 731 8.92 25.80 -12.88
C LYS A 731 8.51 27.29 -12.78
N LEU A 732 7.43 27.69 -13.43
CA LEU A 732 6.92 29.07 -13.41
C LEU A 732 6.13 29.44 -12.13
N LEU A 733 5.63 28.45 -11.38
CA LEU A 733 4.72 28.65 -10.24
C LEU A 733 5.35 28.29 -8.89
N ALA A 734 6.35 27.41 -8.86
CA ALA A 734 7.00 26.96 -7.63
C ALA A 734 7.84 28.07 -6.98
N PRO A 735 7.55 28.49 -5.74
CA PRO A 735 8.44 29.40 -5.02
C PRO A 735 9.67 28.62 -4.51
N SER A 736 10.86 29.16 -4.82
CA SER A 736 12.14 28.89 -4.12
C SER A 736 12.46 27.42 -3.82
N THR A 737 12.96 26.68 -4.80
CA THR A 737 13.88 25.56 -4.55
C THR A 737 15.19 25.83 -5.28
N ASP A 738 16.32 25.63 -4.59
CA ASP A 738 17.68 26.11 -4.89
C ASP A 738 18.29 25.73 -6.26
N ASN A 739 17.58 25.00 -7.13
CA ASN A 739 18.10 24.53 -8.43
C ASN A 739 17.30 25.02 -9.65
N ARG A 740 16.53 26.11 -9.53
CA ARG A 740 15.65 26.62 -10.61
C ARG A 740 15.87 28.10 -10.92
N VAL A 741 17.15 28.47 -11.00
CA VAL A 741 17.58 29.85 -11.26
C VAL A 741 17.90 29.99 -12.74
N GLY A 742 17.37 31.04 -13.38
CA GLY A 742 17.68 31.33 -14.78
C GLY A 742 19.17 31.59 -14.98
N ALA A 743 19.77 30.94 -15.97
CA ALA A 743 21.22 30.96 -16.20
C ALA A 743 21.80 32.37 -16.41
N TYR A 744 21.00 33.34 -16.87
CA TYR A 744 21.45 34.71 -17.10
C TYR A 744 20.95 35.71 -16.06
N SER A 745 19.75 35.51 -15.51
CA SER A 745 19.16 36.41 -14.51
C SER A 745 19.65 36.18 -13.08
N GLY A 746 19.98 34.94 -12.71
CA GLY A 746 20.28 34.62 -11.31
C GLY A 746 19.05 34.68 -10.38
N GLN A 747 17.84 34.89 -10.93
CA GLN A 747 16.58 34.92 -10.19
C GLN A 747 15.70 33.70 -10.48
N PRO A 748 14.80 33.32 -9.55
CA PRO A 748 13.83 32.27 -9.79
C PRO A 748 12.73 32.77 -10.74
N TYR A 749 12.30 31.90 -11.66
CA TYR A 749 11.31 32.22 -12.70
C TYR A 749 10.02 32.91 -12.23
N PRO A 750 9.38 32.55 -11.09
CA PRO A 750 8.20 33.25 -10.61
C PRO A 750 8.47 34.73 -10.28
N THR A 751 9.67 35.04 -9.75
CA THR A 751 10.05 36.43 -9.44
C THR A 751 10.24 37.22 -10.72
N SER A 752 10.87 36.61 -11.74
CA SER A 752 11.00 37.22 -13.06
C SER A 752 9.63 37.51 -13.70
N VAL A 753 8.66 36.58 -13.59
CA VAL A 753 7.29 36.81 -14.09
C VAL A 753 6.60 37.95 -13.33
N ILE A 754 6.74 38.00 -12.01
CA ILE A 754 6.16 39.09 -11.19
C ILE A 754 6.79 40.44 -11.55
N LEU A 755 8.10 40.51 -11.77
CA LEU A 755 8.77 41.73 -12.23
C LEU A 755 8.23 42.20 -13.58
N VAL A 756 8.05 41.27 -14.53
CA VAL A 756 7.43 41.59 -15.82
C VAL A 756 6.02 42.13 -15.64
N LEU A 757 5.19 41.48 -14.81
CA LEU A 757 3.82 41.93 -14.53
C LEU A 757 3.76 43.31 -13.86
N ASN A 758 4.69 43.61 -12.95
CA ASN A 758 4.78 44.92 -12.30
C ASN A 758 5.20 46.00 -13.30
N SER A 759 6.15 45.71 -14.20
CA SER A 759 6.55 46.66 -15.25
C SER A 759 5.42 46.95 -16.25
N ILE A 760 4.57 45.95 -16.54
CA ILE A 760 3.35 46.16 -17.34
C ILE A 760 2.38 47.07 -16.57
N PHE A 761 2.18 46.85 -15.28
CA PHE A 761 1.30 47.70 -14.47
C PHE A 761 1.83 49.15 -14.37
N GLU A 762 3.12 49.34 -14.13
CA GLU A 762 3.76 50.68 -14.14
C GLU A 762 3.54 51.38 -15.49
N PHE A 763 3.74 50.67 -16.62
CA PHE A 763 3.42 51.21 -17.93
C PHE A 763 1.95 51.62 -18.05
N ILE A 764 1.00 50.78 -17.61
CA ILE A 764 -0.44 51.08 -17.66
C ILE A 764 -0.75 52.35 -16.85
N THR A 765 -0.16 52.52 -15.66
CA THR A 765 -0.39 53.73 -14.84
C THR A 765 0.14 55.00 -15.53
N THR A 766 1.34 54.97 -16.11
CA THR A 766 1.88 56.11 -16.87
C THR A 766 1.10 56.38 -18.16
N TYR A 767 0.58 55.34 -18.80
CA TYR A 767 -0.30 55.45 -19.96
C TYR A 767 -1.65 56.06 -19.59
N SER A 768 -2.19 55.72 -18.42
CA SER A 768 -3.40 56.33 -17.89
C SER A 768 -3.21 57.84 -17.68
N ALA A 769 -2.09 58.25 -17.08
CA ALA A 769 -1.75 59.67 -16.94
C ALA A 769 -1.60 60.38 -18.29
N LEU A 770 -1.06 59.70 -19.32
CA LEU A 770 -0.97 60.26 -20.67
C LEU A 770 -2.36 60.50 -21.28
N ASN A 771 -3.28 59.54 -21.10
CA ASN A 771 -4.66 59.63 -21.55
C ASN A 771 -5.42 60.76 -20.84
N ASP A 772 -5.19 60.98 -19.54
CA ASP A 772 -5.78 62.10 -18.79
C ASP A 772 -5.36 63.46 -19.35
N VAL A 773 -4.05 63.66 -19.54
CA VAL A 773 -3.53 64.91 -20.13
C VAL A 773 -4.01 65.07 -21.57
N ALA A 774 -4.11 63.99 -22.34
CA ALA A 774 -4.70 64.04 -23.68
C ALA A 774 -6.18 64.47 -23.64
N HIS A 775 -6.96 63.99 -22.66
CA HIS A 775 -8.34 64.42 -22.48
C HIS A 775 -8.45 65.89 -22.08
N GLU A 776 -7.60 66.38 -21.17
CA GLU A 776 -7.51 67.80 -20.81
C GLU A 776 -7.18 68.68 -22.02
N VAL A 777 -6.22 68.25 -22.86
CA VAL A 777 -5.88 68.94 -24.11
C VAL A 777 -7.07 68.96 -25.08
N LEU A 778 -7.82 67.85 -25.19
CA LEU A 778 -9.03 67.80 -26.01
C LEU A 778 -10.08 68.81 -25.54
N ILE A 779 -10.30 68.91 -24.23
CA ILE A 779 -11.23 69.90 -23.64
C ILE A 779 -10.76 71.33 -23.94
N GLN A 780 -9.48 71.63 -23.74
CA GLN A 780 -8.95 72.98 -23.98
C GLN A 780 -9.01 73.40 -25.46
N ILE A 781 -8.82 72.46 -26.38
CA ILE A 781 -8.98 72.71 -27.83
C ILE A 781 -10.44 73.02 -28.16
N ASN A 782 -11.40 72.29 -27.58
CA ASN A 782 -12.83 72.57 -27.75
C ASN A 782 -13.25 73.92 -27.17
N LEU A 783 -12.69 74.30 -26.02
CA LEU A 783 -12.99 75.57 -25.36
C LEU A 783 -12.26 76.79 -25.96
N ARG A 784 -11.37 76.60 -26.95
CA ARG A 784 -10.45 77.64 -27.47
C ARG A 784 -9.69 78.35 -26.33
N GLY A 785 -9.13 77.58 -25.39
CA GLY A 785 -8.43 78.08 -24.22
C GLY A 785 -7.18 78.91 -24.53
N GLN A 786 -6.69 79.68 -23.54
CA GLN A 786 -5.47 80.48 -23.64
C GLN A 786 -4.28 79.64 -24.12
N GLN A 787 -3.55 80.13 -25.13
CA GLN A 787 -2.41 79.44 -25.75
C GLN A 787 -1.31 79.04 -24.74
N GLN A 788 -1.15 79.79 -23.65
CA GLN A 788 -0.18 79.47 -22.59
C GLN A 788 -0.52 78.18 -21.83
N ILE A 789 -1.81 77.95 -21.54
CA ILE A 789 -2.28 76.74 -20.85
C ILE A 789 -2.10 75.53 -21.78
N LEU A 790 -2.41 75.69 -23.07
CA LEU A 790 -2.19 74.66 -24.08
C LEU A 790 -0.70 74.30 -24.19
N ASN A 791 0.19 75.30 -24.20
CA ASN A 791 1.64 75.06 -24.26
C ASN A 791 2.16 74.31 -23.02
N ASN A 792 1.70 74.66 -21.82
CA ASN A 792 2.06 73.96 -20.58
C ASN A 792 1.56 72.50 -20.59
N LEU A 793 0.33 72.26 -21.08
CA LEU A 793 -0.21 70.91 -21.23
C LEU A 793 0.52 70.10 -22.30
N LEU A 794 0.96 70.71 -23.40
CA LEU A 794 1.77 70.04 -24.42
C LEU A 794 3.19 69.69 -23.92
N ILE A 795 3.79 70.56 -23.09
CA ILE A 795 5.06 70.24 -22.42
C ILE A 795 4.86 69.04 -21.49
N ARG A 796 3.80 69.06 -20.66
CA ARG A 796 3.44 67.95 -19.78
C ARG A 796 3.19 66.66 -20.56
N PHE A 797 2.46 66.74 -21.66
CA PHE A 797 2.21 65.61 -22.57
C PHE A 797 3.51 65.01 -23.10
N ASN A 798 4.45 65.85 -23.54
CA ASN A 798 5.75 65.39 -24.03
C ASN A 798 6.63 64.77 -22.94
N THR A 799 6.57 65.28 -21.70
CA THR A 799 7.27 64.66 -20.56
C THR A 799 6.72 63.28 -20.23
N ILE A 800 5.41 63.13 -20.11
CA ILE A 800 4.77 61.84 -19.82
C ILE A 800 5.01 60.85 -20.97
N LEU A 801 4.96 61.32 -22.22
CA LEU A 801 5.29 60.48 -23.37
C LEU A 801 6.74 59.94 -23.30
N LYS A 802 7.69 60.75 -22.84
CA LYS A 802 9.08 60.31 -22.63
C LYS A 802 9.16 59.25 -21.54
N ASP A 803 8.41 59.43 -20.45
CA ASP A 803 8.35 58.47 -19.35
C ASP A 803 7.74 57.13 -19.79
N VAL A 804 6.66 57.14 -20.57
CA VAL A 804 6.04 55.95 -21.18
C VAL A 804 7.05 55.18 -22.04
N VAL A 805 7.85 55.88 -22.86
CA VAL A 805 8.89 55.24 -23.68
C VAL A 805 10.00 54.66 -22.82
N SER A 806 10.40 55.35 -21.74
CA SER A 806 11.41 54.84 -20.81
C SER A 806 10.95 53.56 -20.11
N ASN A 807 9.70 53.51 -19.68
CA ASN A 807 9.12 52.34 -19.02
C ASN A 807 8.93 51.17 -19.99
N PHE A 808 8.57 51.46 -21.24
CA PHE A 808 8.55 50.44 -22.28
C PHE A 808 9.94 49.86 -22.56
N LYS A 809 10.99 50.69 -22.55
CA LYS A 809 12.37 50.21 -22.70
C LYS A 809 12.78 49.30 -21.55
N LYS A 810 12.48 49.67 -20.31
CA LYS A 810 12.69 48.80 -19.13
C LYS A 810 11.99 47.46 -19.31
N PHE A 811 10.72 47.47 -19.75
CA PHE A 811 9.98 46.24 -20.04
C PHE A 811 10.67 45.38 -21.11
N GLN A 812 11.16 45.98 -22.20
CA GLN A 812 11.84 45.23 -23.26
C GLN A 812 13.13 44.55 -22.78
N GLU A 813 13.89 45.23 -21.92
CA GLU A 813 15.11 44.67 -21.32
C GLU A 813 14.76 43.46 -20.43
N ILE A 814 13.75 43.60 -19.56
CA ILE A 814 13.30 42.51 -18.68
C ILE A 814 12.72 41.34 -19.49
N SER A 815 11.91 41.62 -20.53
CA SER A 815 11.30 40.58 -21.35
C SER A 815 12.33 39.81 -22.17
N TYR A 816 13.36 40.50 -22.69
CA TYR A 816 14.46 39.84 -23.41
C TYR A 816 15.27 38.94 -22.48
N LEU A 817 15.61 39.40 -21.27
CA LEU A 817 16.29 38.57 -20.26
C LEU A 817 15.45 37.33 -19.93
N PHE A 818 14.15 37.52 -19.71
CA PHE A 818 13.24 36.42 -19.42
C PHE A 818 13.14 35.39 -20.56
N ILE A 819 13.03 35.85 -21.82
CA ILE A 819 13.00 34.95 -22.99
C ILE A 819 14.32 34.17 -23.12
N LYS A 820 15.45 34.83 -22.84
CA LYS A 820 16.77 34.19 -22.88
C LYS A 820 16.90 33.10 -21.82
N ASP A 821 16.43 33.37 -20.60
CA ASP A 821 16.41 32.39 -19.51
C ASP A 821 15.51 31.20 -19.83
N LEU A 822 14.33 31.40 -20.44
CA LEU A 822 13.45 30.30 -20.82
C LEU A 822 14.07 29.37 -21.87
N ARG A 823 14.91 29.92 -22.76
CA ARG A 823 15.53 29.14 -23.84
C ARG A 823 16.75 28.34 -23.39
N SER A 824 17.46 28.78 -22.34
CA SER A 824 18.64 28.09 -21.81
C SER A 824 18.31 26.87 -20.95
N ASP A 825 17.05 26.69 -20.56
CA ASP A 825 16.68 25.83 -19.44
C ASP A 825 16.55 24.33 -19.77
N GLY A 826 16.84 23.93 -21.01
CA GLY A 826 16.89 22.53 -21.46
C GLY A 826 15.56 21.78 -21.47
N ASP A 827 14.46 22.42 -21.09
CA ASP A 827 13.10 21.86 -21.07
C ASP A 827 12.35 22.29 -22.34
N ASP A 828 11.91 21.32 -23.15
CA ASP A 828 11.22 21.58 -24.42
C ASP A 828 9.93 22.40 -24.23
N ASP A 829 9.22 22.18 -23.12
CA ASP A 829 7.97 22.90 -22.81
C ASP A 829 8.26 24.39 -22.50
N LEU A 830 9.41 24.73 -21.90
CA LEU A 830 9.83 26.12 -21.65
C LEU A 830 10.52 26.77 -22.86
N ALA A 831 11.28 25.99 -23.64
CA ALA A 831 11.88 26.46 -24.88
C ALA A 831 10.80 26.84 -25.90
N SER A 832 9.71 26.06 -25.98
CA SER A 832 8.55 26.39 -26.80
C SER A 832 7.87 27.69 -26.33
N LEU A 833 7.78 27.92 -25.01
CA LEU A 833 7.30 29.19 -24.47
C LEU A 833 8.19 30.36 -24.89
N GLY A 834 9.52 30.22 -24.78
CA GLY A 834 10.46 31.23 -25.27
C GLY A 834 10.27 31.54 -26.76
N GLY A 835 9.94 30.53 -27.57
CA GLY A 835 9.56 30.69 -28.97
C GLY A 835 8.23 31.43 -29.17
N ILE A 836 7.20 31.13 -28.39
CA ILE A 836 5.87 31.76 -28.46
C ILE A 836 5.92 33.23 -28.03
N LEU A 837 6.76 33.56 -27.05
CA LEU A 837 6.88 34.92 -26.50
C LEU A 837 7.60 35.91 -27.41
N ARG A 838 8.46 35.41 -28.29
CA ARG A 838 9.05 36.20 -29.38
C ARG A 838 7.99 36.57 -30.42
#